data_AF-A0A3E1KBW1-F1
#
_entry.id   AF-A0A3E1KBW1-F1
#
_cell.length_a   1.000
_cell.length_b   1.000
_cell.length_c   1.000
_cell.angle_alpha   90.00
_cell.angle_beta   90.00
_cell.angle_gamma   90.00
#
_symmetry.space_group_name_H-M   'P 1'
#
loop_
_entity.id
_entity.type
_entity.pdbx_description
1 polymer ?
#
loop_
_entity_poly.entity_id
_entity_poly.type
_entity_poly.pdbx_seq_one_letter_code
_entity_poly.pdbx_strand_id
1 'polypeptide(L)'
;MGEQNVEQTADEQTRRAFMKALLDEVRALEDMLDAGMIESGIRRIGAEQEMFLVDQASRPALTAMQILETIDDPRFTHELGLFNLEANLSPLELGGDCLRQLEKEADEVLGIAREKASAVGSRIALVGILPTLTREHMSLEAMVPTARYFALNEALLRLRGSNFNFAIKGIDQLSINHDNLMLEACNTSFQVHFQVGAEEFAHLYNIAQAVTGPLLASCVNSPILLGKRLWHETRIAVFEHSIDARSEAHAARGHKPRVHFGDHWIDESVIEIFKEDIARFRVVLTTEFEKDPIGMVARGEVPRLRALCLHNGTVYRWNRACYGISDNGKPHLRIENRVIPSGPTVLDEVANAAFFFGMMSRLSNSVEDIREHLNFSDVKSNFLAAAREGLRAQQVWFDDRQVTAQELILDELLPMAREGLFEAGIDERDIDRYLGVIRGRVENRRTGARWQLESLESMREEGNEHERLRALVSSMVDLSESGKPVSEWELAGFCNQQDWRDSYRHVGQFMATDLFTVRPDDIVDFAASLMEWRHVRHVPVEDDSGQLLGLVSHRQLLRLIARGNRSDEGVTVRDIMRPDPITVTPETTTVEAIRLMRDNRLSSLPVVEDGKLVGLVTEYDLIVVASRLLESYLSEDQLK
;
A
#
# COMPACT_ATOMS: atom_id res chain seq x y z
N MET A 1 -11.96 -6.09 -14.17
CA MET A 1 -11.60 -7.52 -14.10
C MET A 1 -10.44 -7.90 -15.02
N GLY A 2 -9.30 -8.27 -14.42
CA GLY A 2 -8.20 -8.94 -15.13
C GLY A 2 -8.49 -10.43 -15.40
N GLU A 3 -7.85 -11.00 -16.42
CA GLU A 3 -8.02 -12.41 -16.80
C GLU A 3 -7.47 -13.35 -15.70
N GLN A 4 -8.34 -14.18 -15.11
CA GLN A 4 -8.00 -15.09 -14.00
C GLN A 4 -7.48 -16.46 -14.47
N ASN A 5 -7.82 -16.85 -15.70
CA ASN A 5 -7.36 -18.10 -16.31
C ASN A 5 -6.02 -17.85 -17.01
N VAL A 6 -4.94 -18.23 -16.35
CA VAL A 6 -3.58 -17.97 -16.82
C VAL A 6 -2.75 -19.25 -16.80
N GLU A 7 -2.02 -19.49 -17.89
CA GLU A 7 -1.03 -20.56 -17.98
C GLU A 7 0.38 -20.00 -17.70
N GLN A 8 1.19 -20.75 -16.96
CA GLN A 8 2.58 -20.40 -16.74
C GLN A 8 3.34 -20.53 -18.07
N THR A 9 4.18 -19.54 -18.41
CA THR A 9 5.07 -19.61 -19.58
C THR A 9 6.12 -20.71 -19.36
N ALA A 10 5.77 -21.97 -19.68
CA ALA A 10 6.65 -23.12 -19.52
C ALA A 10 7.57 -23.34 -20.73
N ASP A 11 7.18 -22.87 -21.93
CA ASP A 11 8.02 -23.01 -23.15
C ASP A 11 8.13 -21.73 -23.99
N GLU A 12 9.22 -21.64 -24.77
CA GLU A 12 9.52 -20.48 -25.62
C GLU A 12 8.53 -20.34 -26.79
N GLN A 13 7.92 -21.45 -27.23
CA GLN A 13 7.00 -21.50 -28.35
C GLN A 13 5.67 -20.81 -28.02
N THR A 14 5.15 -21.07 -26.83
CA THR A 14 3.94 -20.47 -26.23
C THR A 14 4.13 -18.98 -26.07
N ARG A 15 5.29 -18.55 -25.55
CA ARG A 15 5.63 -17.12 -25.44
C ARG A 15 5.68 -16.42 -26.81
N ARG A 16 6.27 -17.07 -27.82
CA ARG A 16 6.31 -16.53 -29.19
C ARG A 16 4.92 -16.45 -29.81
N ALA A 17 4.08 -17.47 -29.60
CA ALA A 17 2.70 -17.48 -30.07
C ALA A 17 1.87 -16.37 -29.40
N PHE A 18 1.99 -16.21 -28.08
CA PHE A 18 1.32 -15.14 -27.35
C PHE A 18 1.80 -13.76 -27.78
N MET A 19 3.11 -13.56 -27.97
CA MET A 19 3.65 -12.30 -28.49
C MET A 19 3.09 -11.98 -29.89
N LYS A 20 2.95 -12.99 -30.75
CA LYS A 20 2.32 -12.79 -32.06
C LYS A 20 0.85 -12.38 -31.91
N ALA A 21 0.08 -13.08 -31.07
CA ALA A 21 -1.31 -12.74 -30.80
C ALA A 21 -1.45 -11.31 -30.25
N LEU A 22 -0.60 -10.91 -29.30
CA LEU A 22 -0.54 -9.56 -28.75
C LEU A 22 -0.31 -8.50 -29.85
N LEU A 23 0.60 -8.75 -30.80
CA LEU A 23 0.82 -7.84 -31.92
C LEU A 23 -0.35 -7.79 -32.90
N ASP A 24 -0.99 -8.93 -33.16
CA ASP A 24 -2.17 -9.01 -34.03
C ASP A 24 -3.39 -8.33 -33.38
N GLU A 25 -3.53 -8.41 -32.05
CA GLU A 25 -4.56 -7.71 -31.27
C GLU A 25 -4.35 -6.19 -31.22
N VAL A 26 -3.10 -5.72 -31.13
CA VAL A 26 -2.82 -4.27 -31.24
C VAL A 26 -3.21 -3.75 -32.63
N ARG A 27 -2.91 -4.49 -33.69
CA ARG A 27 -3.34 -4.13 -35.06
C ARG A 27 -4.86 -4.14 -35.20
N ALA A 28 -5.52 -5.14 -34.62
CA ALA A 28 -6.97 -5.17 -34.59
C ALA A 28 -7.55 -3.94 -33.87
N LEU A 29 -6.93 -3.50 -32.77
CA LEU A 29 -7.32 -2.26 -32.11
C LEU A 29 -7.10 -1.03 -33.00
N GLU A 30 -5.97 -0.93 -33.72
CA GLU A 30 -5.74 0.13 -34.72
C GLU A 30 -6.84 0.14 -35.78
N ASP A 31 -7.17 -1.02 -36.37
CA ASP A 31 -8.24 -1.16 -37.35
C ASP A 31 -9.61 -0.76 -36.78
N MET A 32 -9.86 -1.04 -35.49
CA MET A 32 -11.09 -0.63 -34.80
C MET A 32 -11.16 0.89 -34.58
N LEU A 33 -10.02 1.54 -34.30
CA LEU A 33 -9.95 3.00 -34.19
C LEU A 33 -10.24 3.65 -35.55
N ASP A 34 -9.59 3.17 -36.62
CA ASP A 34 -9.77 3.69 -37.99
C ASP A 34 -11.19 3.47 -38.51
N ALA A 35 -11.82 2.35 -38.15
CA ALA A 35 -13.20 2.04 -38.51
C ALA A 35 -14.25 2.75 -37.64
N GLY A 36 -13.84 3.52 -36.63
CA GLY A 36 -14.75 4.23 -35.71
C GLY A 36 -15.63 3.28 -34.88
N MET A 37 -15.10 2.10 -34.53
CA MET A 37 -15.86 1.07 -33.79
C MET A 37 -15.98 1.38 -32.29
N ILE A 38 -15.06 2.17 -31.73
CA ILE A 38 -15.06 2.54 -30.31
C ILE A 38 -16.26 3.44 -29.99
N GLU A 39 -16.97 3.10 -28.91
CA GLU A 39 -18.12 3.85 -28.43
C GLU A 39 -17.75 5.30 -28.11
N SER A 40 -18.48 6.24 -28.70
CA SER A 40 -18.28 7.68 -28.56
C SER A 40 -19.58 8.39 -28.19
N GLY A 41 -19.49 9.63 -27.71
CA GLY A 41 -20.65 10.47 -27.35
C GLY A 41 -21.33 10.08 -26.04
N ILE A 42 -20.76 9.14 -25.28
CA ILE A 42 -21.22 8.74 -23.95
C ILE A 42 -20.05 8.72 -22.97
N ARG A 43 -20.33 9.10 -21.73
CA ARG A 43 -19.36 9.12 -20.64
C ARG A 43 -19.91 8.26 -19.52
N ARG A 44 -19.17 7.23 -19.13
CA ARG A 44 -19.47 6.41 -17.95
C ARG A 44 -18.33 6.50 -16.95
N ILE A 45 -18.70 6.48 -15.69
CA ILE A 45 -17.80 6.35 -14.55
C ILE A 45 -18.00 4.99 -13.89
N GLY A 46 -17.01 4.54 -13.13
CA GLY A 46 -17.11 3.35 -12.30
C GLY A 46 -16.02 3.36 -11.25
N ALA A 47 -16.01 2.38 -10.35
CA ALA A 47 -14.94 2.24 -9.37
C ALA A 47 -14.64 0.79 -9.01
N GLU A 48 -13.45 0.54 -8.51
CA GLU A 48 -13.02 -0.70 -7.87
C GLU A 48 -12.67 -0.35 -6.41
N GLN A 49 -13.32 -1.03 -5.47
CA GLN A 49 -13.11 -0.86 -4.03
C GLN A 49 -12.24 -2.00 -3.50
N GLU A 50 -11.04 -1.67 -3.04
CA GLU A 50 -10.21 -2.60 -2.27
C GLU A 50 -10.30 -2.27 -0.78
N MET A 51 -10.22 -3.29 0.07
CA MET A 51 -10.38 -3.16 1.50
C MET A 51 -9.51 -4.15 2.28
N PHE A 52 -9.10 -3.76 3.48
CA PHE A 52 -8.37 -4.63 4.41
C PHE A 52 -9.32 -5.37 5.34
N LEU A 53 -8.96 -6.59 5.68
CA LEU A 53 -9.58 -7.40 6.72
C LEU A 53 -8.76 -7.30 8.00
N VAL A 54 -9.43 -7.04 9.12
CA VAL A 54 -8.80 -7.02 10.44
C VAL A 54 -9.51 -7.93 11.43
N ASP A 55 -8.77 -8.56 12.33
CA ASP A 55 -9.31 -9.38 13.41
C ASP A 55 -9.84 -8.52 14.56
N GLN A 56 -10.37 -9.16 15.61
CA GLN A 56 -10.87 -8.45 16.80
C GLN A 56 -9.78 -7.66 17.55
N ALA A 57 -8.51 -7.98 17.33
CA ALA A 57 -7.37 -7.24 17.86
C ALA A 57 -6.89 -6.13 16.93
N SER A 58 -7.58 -5.88 15.81
CA SER A 58 -7.19 -4.91 14.77
C SER A 58 -5.86 -5.25 14.07
N ARG A 59 -5.49 -6.53 14.03
CA ARG A 59 -4.39 -7.05 13.18
C ARG A 59 -4.95 -7.49 11.83
N PRO A 60 -4.14 -7.64 10.77
CA PRO A 60 -4.61 -8.21 9.52
C PRO A 60 -5.24 -9.60 9.74
N ALA A 61 -6.42 -9.85 9.17
CA ALA A 61 -7.13 -11.13 9.25
C ALA A 61 -7.01 -11.90 7.93
N LEU A 62 -6.46 -13.11 7.96
CA LEU A 62 -6.29 -13.98 6.78
C LEU A 62 -7.59 -14.73 6.42
N THR A 63 -8.70 -14.02 6.32
CA THR A 63 -10.06 -14.59 6.21
C THR A 63 -10.74 -14.33 4.86
N ALA A 64 -10.03 -13.74 3.89
CA ALA A 64 -10.62 -13.35 2.60
C ALA A 64 -11.37 -14.48 1.88
N MET A 65 -10.76 -15.67 1.78
CA MET A 65 -11.41 -16.81 1.11
C MET A 65 -12.64 -17.31 1.87
N GLN A 66 -12.59 -17.34 3.21
CA GLN A 66 -13.74 -17.73 4.02
C GLN A 66 -14.92 -16.77 3.83
N ILE A 67 -14.62 -15.48 3.68
CA ILE A 67 -15.64 -14.46 3.41
C ILE A 67 -16.21 -14.62 1.99
N LEU A 68 -15.34 -14.72 0.98
CA LEU A 68 -15.74 -14.84 -0.42
C LEU A 68 -16.58 -16.10 -0.69
N GLU A 69 -16.30 -17.22 -0.04
CA GLU A 69 -17.11 -18.44 -0.13
C GLU A 69 -18.55 -18.26 0.35
N THR A 70 -18.82 -17.23 1.16
CA THR A 70 -20.15 -16.91 1.70
C THR A 70 -20.84 -15.74 0.99
N ILE A 71 -20.14 -15.06 0.09
CA ILE A 71 -20.67 -13.95 -0.71
C ILE A 71 -21.23 -14.52 -2.01
N ASP A 72 -22.54 -14.38 -2.21
CA ASP A 72 -23.22 -14.68 -3.47
C ASP A 72 -23.47 -13.38 -4.26
N ASP A 73 -22.40 -12.66 -4.54
CA ASP A 73 -22.43 -11.39 -5.28
C ASP A 73 -21.23 -11.34 -6.25
N PRO A 74 -21.48 -11.27 -7.58
CA PRO A 74 -20.43 -11.35 -8.59
C PRO A 74 -19.51 -10.11 -8.63
N ARG A 75 -19.86 -9.04 -7.90
CA ARG A 75 -18.99 -7.85 -7.79
C ARG A 75 -17.72 -8.15 -7.01
N PHE A 76 -17.75 -9.13 -6.10
CA PHE A 76 -16.62 -9.45 -5.23
C PHE A 76 -15.61 -10.38 -5.88
N THR A 77 -14.34 -10.12 -5.61
CA THR A 77 -13.22 -11.00 -5.97
C THR A 77 -12.11 -10.95 -4.93
N HIS A 78 -11.12 -11.82 -5.10
CA HIS A 78 -9.95 -11.84 -4.23
C HIS A 78 -8.86 -10.92 -4.77
N GLU A 79 -8.08 -10.35 -3.86
CA GLU A 79 -6.80 -9.71 -4.16
C GLU A 79 -5.63 -10.66 -3.92
N LEU A 80 -4.39 -10.18 -4.08
CA LEU A 80 -3.18 -11.00 -3.85
C LEU A 80 -3.10 -11.59 -2.42
N GLY A 81 -3.46 -10.80 -1.40
CA GLY A 81 -3.36 -11.18 0.01
C GLY A 81 -4.64 -11.77 0.58
N LEU A 82 -4.51 -12.74 1.49
CA LEU A 82 -5.64 -13.32 2.26
C LEU A 82 -6.30 -12.34 3.23
N PHE A 83 -5.73 -11.14 3.39
CA PHE A 83 -6.22 -10.05 4.22
C PHE A 83 -6.81 -8.89 3.41
N ASN A 84 -7.05 -9.10 2.11
CA ASN A 84 -7.67 -8.12 1.23
C ASN A 84 -8.93 -8.68 0.57
N LEU A 85 -9.89 -7.79 0.31
CA LEU A 85 -11.04 -8.05 -0.56
C LEU A 85 -11.11 -6.95 -1.62
N GLU A 86 -11.65 -7.29 -2.78
CA GLU A 86 -11.94 -6.35 -3.87
C GLU A 86 -13.40 -6.48 -4.29
N ALA A 87 -14.03 -5.35 -4.62
CA ALA A 87 -15.32 -5.32 -5.26
C ALA A 87 -15.36 -4.32 -6.42
N ASN A 88 -15.94 -4.75 -7.55
CA ASN A 88 -16.11 -3.94 -8.76
C ASN A 88 -17.51 -3.32 -8.77
N LEU A 89 -17.60 -1.99 -8.81
CA LEU A 89 -18.87 -1.26 -8.83
C LEU A 89 -19.41 -1.12 -10.25
N SER A 90 -20.72 -0.93 -10.36
CA SER A 90 -21.40 -0.85 -11.64
C SER A 90 -21.03 0.43 -12.40
N PRO A 91 -20.93 0.39 -13.74
CA PRO A 91 -20.71 1.59 -14.53
C PRO A 91 -21.97 2.47 -14.54
N LEU A 92 -21.79 3.77 -14.32
CA LEU A 92 -22.86 4.77 -14.30
C LEU A 92 -22.60 5.83 -15.37
N GLU A 93 -23.63 6.27 -16.09
CA GLU A 93 -23.48 7.44 -16.98
C GLU A 93 -23.17 8.70 -16.16
N LEU A 94 -22.20 9.49 -16.61
CA LEU A 94 -21.82 10.74 -15.95
C LEU A 94 -22.93 11.77 -16.14
N GLY A 95 -23.54 12.21 -15.04
CA GLY A 95 -24.61 13.20 -15.02
C GLY A 95 -25.65 12.89 -13.95
N GLY A 96 -26.56 13.83 -13.70
CA GLY A 96 -27.64 13.66 -12.73
C GLY A 96 -27.13 13.31 -11.33
N ASP A 97 -27.62 12.21 -10.79
CA ASP A 97 -27.30 11.73 -9.43
C ASP A 97 -26.28 10.57 -9.44
N CYS A 98 -25.46 10.43 -10.49
CA CYS A 98 -24.52 9.31 -10.62
C CYS A 98 -23.53 9.21 -9.44
N LEU A 99 -23.13 10.32 -8.82
CA LEU A 99 -22.21 10.32 -7.69
C LEU A 99 -22.83 9.75 -6.42
N ARG A 100 -24.09 10.09 -6.08
CA ARG A 100 -24.79 9.45 -4.94
C ARG A 100 -25.20 8.02 -5.24
N GLN A 101 -25.40 7.65 -6.50
CA GLN A 101 -25.58 6.24 -6.88
C GLN A 101 -24.28 5.45 -6.64
N LEU A 102 -23.12 6.02 -7.01
CA LEU A 102 -21.80 5.42 -6.74
C LEU A 102 -21.57 5.25 -5.24
N GLU A 103 -21.85 6.29 -4.43
CA GLU A 103 -21.76 6.21 -2.96
C GLU A 103 -22.67 5.12 -2.39
N LYS A 104 -23.93 5.08 -2.83
CA LYS A 104 -24.89 4.07 -2.37
C LYS A 104 -24.44 2.65 -2.70
N GLU A 105 -23.90 2.42 -3.90
CA GLU A 105 -23.40 1.11 -4.29
C GLU A 105 -22.13 0.73 -3.51
N ALA A 106 -21.21 1.67 -3.29
CA ALA A 106 -20.04 1.46 -2.46
C ALA A 106 -20.43 1.10 -1.01
N ASP A 107 -21.40 1.80 -0.41
CA ASP A 107 -21.95 1.48 0.90
C ASP A 107 -22.65 0.10 0.94
N GLU A 108 -23.36 -0.26 -0.12
CA GLU A 108 -24.01 -1.58 -0.24
C GLU A 108 -22.99 -2.71 -0.24
N VAL A 109 -21.97 -2.60 -1.09
CA VAL A 109 -20.85 -3.55 -1.17
C VAL A 109 -20.14 -3.62 0.18
N LEU A 110 -19.80 -2.48 0.78
CA LEU A 110 -19.14 -2.45 2.08
C LEU A 110 -20.01 -3.06 3.18
N GLY A 111 -21.33 -2.88 3.12
CA GLY A 111 -22.30 -3.50 4.01
C GLY A 111 -22.31 -5.02 3.92
N ILE A 112 -22.32 -5.57 2.69
CA ILE A 112 -22.22 -7.01 2.44
C ILE A 112 -20.88 -7.54 3.00
N ALA A 113 -19.77 -6.87 2.69
CA ALA A 113 -18.45 -7.26 3.18
C ALA A 113 -18.37 -7.26 4.71
N ARG A 114 -18.90 -6.22 5.37
CA ARG A 114 -18.95 -6.12 6.84
C ARG A 114 -19.80 -7.23 7.47
N GLU A 115 -20.96 -7.53 6.91
CA GLU A 115 -21.83 -8.63 7.40
C GLU A 115 -21.08 -9.96 7.36
N LYS A 116 -20.47 -10.31 6.22
CA LYS A 116 -19.77 -11.58 6.05
C LYS A 116 -18.46 -11.64 6.83
N ALA A 117 -17.71 -10.55 6.91
CA ALA A 117 -16.51 -10.45 7.73
C ALA A 117 -16.83 -10.69 9.22
N SER A 118 -17.90 -10.07 9.73
CA SER A 118 -18.33 -10.21 11.12
C SER A 118 -18.67 -11.66 11.48
N ALA A 119 -19.29 -12.41 10.55
CA ALA A 119 -19.63 -13.82 10.74
C ALA A 119 -18.40 -14.74 10.96
N VAL A 120 -17.22 -14.33 10.48
CA VAL A 120 -15.94 -15.02 10.69
C VAL A 120 -15.01 -14.29 11.67
N GLY A 121 -15.55 -13.35 12.46
CA GLY A 121 -14.80 -12.62 13.49
C GLY A 121 -13.86 -11.55 12.96
N SER A 122 -14.03 -11.10 11.70
CA SER A 122 -13.25 -10.05 11.06
C SER A 122 -14.05 -8.75 10.92
N ARG A 123 -13.36 -7.63 10.72
CA ARG A 123 -13.91 -6.30 10.40
C ARG A 123 -13.21 -5.75 9.16
N ILE A 124 -13.78 -4.71 8.56
CA ILE A 124 -13.25 -4.07 7.35
C ILE A 124 -12.55 -2.75 7.72
N ALA A 125 -11.33 -2.55 7.22
CA ALA A 125 -10.61 -1.29 7.31
C ALA A 125 -10.39 -0.68 5.92
N LEU A 126 -10.76 0.59 5.75
CA LEU A 126 -10.54 1.37 4.54
C LEU A 126 -9.32 2.27 4.71
N VAL A 127 -8.17 1.82 4.20
CA VAL A 127 -6.89 2.50 4.35
C VAL A 127 -5.91 2.04 3.28
N GLY A 128 -5.09 2.94 2.72
CA GLY A 128 -4.15 2.57 1.66
C GLY A 128 -3.11 1.52 2.08
N ILE A 129 -2.54 1.63 3.28
CA ILE A 129 -1.70 0.59 3.89
C ILE A 129 -2.18 0.41 5.32
N LEU A 130 -2.46 -0.83 5.71
CA LEU A 130 -2.90 -1.14 7.06
C LEU A 130 -1.74 -0.96 8.06
N PRO A 131 -1.84 -0.04 9.05
CA PRO A 131 -0.73 0.26 9.97
C PRO A 131 -0.22 -0.91 10.81
N THR A 132 -1.07 -1.93 11.03
CA THR A 132 -0.77 -3.13 11.84
C THR A 132 -0.17 -4.28 11.04
N LEU A 133 0.17 -4.07 9.76
CA LEU A 133 0.92 -5.06 8.96
C LEU A 133 2.30 -5.34 9.59
N THR A 134 2.66 -6.62 9.60
CA THR A 134 3.95 -7.16 10.06
C THR A 134 4.60 -7.99 8.95
N ARG A 135 5.87 -8.39 9.11
CA ARG A 135 6.58 -9.23 8.13
C ARG A 135 5.89 -10.57 7.86
N GLU A 136 5.21 -11.14 8.86
CA GLU A 136 4.46 -12.39 8.71
C GLU A 136 3.39 -12.30 7.61
N HIS A 137 2.80 -11.12 7.42
CA HIS A 137 1.78 -10.88 6.39
C HIS A 137 2.38 -10.72 4.99
N MET A 138 3.70 -10.68 4.87
CA MET A 138 4.43 -10.59 3.61
C MET A 138 4.96 -11.97 3.15
N SER A 139 4.60 -13.04 3.85
CA SER A 139 5.00 -14.39 3.48
C SER A 139 4.05 -15.01 2.45
N LEU A 140 4.50 -16.03 1.72
CA LEU A 140 3.67 -16.74 0.75
C LEU A 140 2.46 -17.44 1.41
N GLU A 141 2.54 -17.75 2.71
CA GLU A 141 1.43 -18.30 3.49
C GLU A 141 0.26 -17.32 3.63
N ALA A 142 0.52 -16.02 3.54
CA ALA A 142 -0.51 -14.98 3.55
C ALA A 142 -1.06 -14.67 2.14
N MET A 143 -0.56 -15.33 1.09
CA MET A 143 -1.01 -15.16 -0.29
C MET A 143 -2.26 -15.99 -0.58
N VAL A 144 -3.18 -15.46 -1.38
CA VAL A 144 -4.32 -16.23 -1.89
C VAL A 144 -3.80 -17.40 -2.75
N PRO A 145 -4.25 -18.65 -2.51
CA PRO A 145 -3.65 -19.83 -3.13
C PRO A 145 -4.14 -20.08 -4.56
N THR A 146 -3.98 -19.11 -5.47
CA THR A 146 -4.33 -19.26 -6.89
C THR A 146 -3.11 -19.52 -7.76
N ALA A 147 -3.27 -20.35 -8.81
CA ALA A 147 -2.20 -20.64 -9.77
C ALA A 147 -1.65 -19.37 -10.44
N ARG A 148 -2.51 -18.36 -10.65
CA ARG A 148 -2.14 -17.07 -11.26
C ARG A 148 -1.10 -16.32 -10.42
N TYR A 149 -1.33 -16.18 -9.11
CA TYR A 149 -0.41 -15.40 -8.26
C TYR A 149 0.93 -16.09 -8.07
N PHE A 150 0.96 -17.41 -7.89
CA PHE A 150 2.21 -18.16 -7.88
C PHE A 150 2.96 -18.07 -9.23
N ALA A 151 2.24 -18.15 -10.36
CA ALA A 151 2.85 -17.99 -11.67
C ALA A 151 3.47 -16.60 -11.86
N LEU A 152 2.77 -15.55 -11.41
CA LEU A 152 3.27 -14.17 -11.44
C LEU A 152 4.51 -14.00 -10.56
N ASN A 153 4.48 -14.51 -9.32
CA ASN A 153 5.59 -14.49 -8.37
C ASN A 153 6.85 -15.11 -8.97
N GLU A 154 6.73 -16.35 -9.46
CA GLU A 154 7.83 -17.08 -10.08
C GLU A 154 8.39 -16.39 -11.34
N ALA A 155 7.53 -15.75 -12.12
CA ALA A 155 7.95 -15.11 -13.36
C ALA A 155 8.65 -13.76 -13.11
N LEU A 156 8.19 -12.95 -12.14
CA LEU A 156 8.84 -11.70 -11.77
C LEU A 156 10.17 -11.94 -11.05
N LEU A 157 10.25 -12.92 -10.15
CA LEU A 157 11.52 -13.33 -9.52
C LEU A 157 12.54 -13.82 -10.54
N ARG A 158 12.12 -14.63 -11.51
CA ARG A 158 13.00 -15.08 -12.62
C ARG A 158 13.52 -13.93 -13.47
N LEU A 159 12.70 -12.91 -13.74
CA LEU A 159 13.11 -11.73 -14.50
C LEU A 159 14.13 -10.88 -13.73
N ARG A 160 13.93 -10.74 -12.41
CA ARG A 160 14.81 -9.97 -11.53
C ARG A 160 16.16 -10.67 -11.31
N GLY A 161 16.13 -11.97 -11.07
CA GLY A 161 17.31 -12.81 -10.82
C GLY A 161 17.93 -12.66 -9.43
N SER A 162 17.29 -11.94 -8.51
CA SER A 162 17.71 -11.70 -7.12
C SER A 162 16.52 -11.22 -6.28
N ASN A 163 16.71 -11.09 -4.97
CA ASN A 163 15.70 -10.56 -4.06
C ASN A 163 15.37 -9.08 -4.31
N PHE A 164 14.14 -8.70 -3.97
CA PHE A 164 13.63 -7.33 -3.87
C PHE A 164 14.31 -6.57 -2.72
N ASN A 165 15.11 -5.56 -3.06
CA ASN A 165 15.78 -4.68 -2.11
C ASN A 165 15.38 -3.23 -2.38
N PHE A 166 14.85 -2.55 -1.37
CA PHE A 166 14.59 -1.11 -1.44
C PHE A 166 14.61 -0.47 -0.06
N ALA A 167 14.78 0.85 -0.05
CA ALA A 167 14.71 1.66 1.15
C ALA A 167 13.78 2.85 0.93
N ILE A 168 12.86 3.05 1.86
CA ILE A 168 11.96 4.20 1.90
C ILE A 168 12.37 5.06 3.07
N LYS A 169 12.58 6.35 2.80
CA LYS A 169 12.91 7.35 3.81
C LYS A 169 11.72 8.31 3.97
N GLY A 170 11.16 8.35 5.17
CA GLY A 170 10.20 9.36 5.61
C GLY A 170 10.66 9.99 6.93
N ILE A 171 9.76 10.11 7.91
CA ILE A 171 10.11 10.51 9.27
C ILE A 171 11.04 9.45 9.90
N ASP A 172 10.67 8.19 9.72
CA ASP A 172 11.51 7.04 9.99
C ASP A 172 12.10 6.49 8.67
N GLN A 173 12.99 5.51 8.78
CA GLN A 173 13.56 4.82 7.62
C GLN A 173 13.20 3.33 7.67
N LEU A 174 12.81 2.80 6.52
CA LEU A 174 12.52 1.38 6.33
C LEU A 174 13.36 0.84 5.17
N SER A 175 14.15 -0.19 5.45
CA SER A 175 14.89 -0.95 4.44
C SER A 175 14.35 -2.39 4.44
N ILE A 176 13.95 -2.88 3.27
CA ILE A 176 13.38 -4.23 3.11
C ILE A 176 14.22 -5.00 2.10
N ASN A 177 14.50 -6.25 2.45
CA ASN A 177 14.91 -7.32 1.55
C ASN A 177 13.77 -8.35 1.54
N HIS A 178 13.28 -8.72 0.35
CA HIS A 178 12.18 -9.67 0.18
C HIS A 178 12.37 -10.55 -1.05
N ASP A 179 12.00 -11.80 -0.97
CA ASP A 179 12.04 -12.81 -2.02
C ASP A 179 10.69 -13.15 -2.69
N ASN A 180 9.64 -12.34 -2.52
CA ASN A 180 8.32 -12.59 -3.14
C ASN A 180 7.52 -11.29 -3.39
N LEU A 181 6.32 -11.42 -3.98
CA LEU A 181 5.46 -10.29 -4.37
C LEU A 181 4.52 -9.74 -3.28
N MET A 182 4.47 -10.31 -2.08
CA MET A 182 3.43 -9.98 -1.09
C MET A 182 3.47 -8.54 -0.57
N LEU A 183 4.54 -7.81 -0.82
CA LEU A 183 4.57 -6.35 -0.60
C LEU A 183 3.59 -5.59 -1.50
N GLU A 184 3.14 -6.16 -2.63
CA GLU A 184 2.02 -5.65 -3.43
C GLU A 184 0.71 -5.72 -2.64
N ALA A 185 0.45 -6.83 -1.93
CA ALA A 185 -0.76 -7.02 -1.12
C ALA A 185 -0.87 -6.02 0.04
N CYS A 186 0.22 -5.34 0.41
CA CYS A 186 0.20 -4.30 1.43
C CYS A 186 -0.53 -3.03 1.01
N ASN A 187 -1.01 -2.94 -0.23
CA ASN A 187 -1.63 -1.74 -0.79
C ASN A 187 -3.11 -2.00 -1.09
N THR A 188 -3.99 -1.05 -0.73
CA THR A 188 -5.36 -1.01 -1.25
C THR A 188 -5.70 0.37 -1.83
N SER A 189 -6.68 0.43 -2.71
CA SER A 189 -7.06 1.59 -3.51
C SER A 189 -8.57 1.68 -3.72
N PHE A 190 -9.03 2.90 -4.06
CA PHE A 190 -10.35 3.14 -4.60
C PHE A 190 -10.17 3.61 -6.05
N GLN A 191 -10.04 2.67 -6.97
CA GLN A 191 -9.67 2.97 -8.35
C GLN A 191 -10.89 3.51 -9.09
N VAL A 192 -10.77 4.65 -9.76
CA VAL A 192 -11.92 5.26 -10.48
C VAL A 192 -11.73 5.17 -11.99
N HIS A 193 -12.82 4.86 -12.69
CA HIS A 193 -12.85 4.68 -14.13
C HIS A 193 -13.52 5.89 -14.78
N PHE A 194 -12.93 6.38 -15.87
CA PHE A 194 -13.49 7.44 -16.70
C PHE A 194 -13.46 7.01 -18.17
N GLN A 195 -14.63 6.68 -18.73
CA GLN A 195 -14.75 6.32 -20.14
C GLN A 195 -14.34 7.52 -21.02
N VAL A 196 -13.65 7.26 -22.13
CA VAL A 196 -13.17 8.30 -23.05
C VAL A 196 -13.38 7.85 -24.50
N GLY A 197 -13.72 8.78 -25.39
CA GLY A 197 -13.75 8.52 -26.82
C GLY A 197 -12.35 8.32 -27.38
N ALA A 198 -12.25 7.65 -28.53
CA ALA A 198 -10.98 7.39 -29.20
C ALA A 198 -10.24 8.67 -29.62
N GLU A 199 -10.96 9.63 -30.22
CA GLU A 199 -10.38 10.88 -30.76
C GLU A 199 -9.87 11.83 -29.66
N GLU A 200 -10.48 11.78 -28.47
CA GLU A 200 -10.13 12.63 -27.32
C GLU A 200 -9.22 11.91 -26.30
N PHE A 201 -8.80 10.68 -26.58
CA PHE A 201 -8.08 9.85 -25.61
C PHE A 201 -6.78 10.52 -25.17
N ALA A 202 -5.95 10.97 -26.11
CA ALA A 202 -4.65 11.56 -25.81
C ALA A 202 -4.78 12.83 -24.95
N HIS A 203 -5.72 13.70 -25.32
CA HIS A 203 -6.05 14.91 -24.59
C HIS A 203 -6.43 14.62 -23.13
N LEU A 204 -7.43 13.76 -22.92
CA LEU A 204 -7.93 13.43 -21.60
C LEU A 204 -6.92 12.63 -20.77
N TYR A 205 -6.11 11.77 -21.38
CA TYR A 205 -5.06 11.05 -20.66
C TYR A 205 -3.99 12.01 -20.15
N ASN A 206 -3.57 12.99 -20.95
CA ASN A 206 -2.61 14.00 -20.53
C ASN A 206 -3.20 14.90 -19.42
N ILE A 207 -4.48 15.26 -19.49
CA ILE A 207 -5.17 15.96 -18.39
C ILE A 207 -5.17 15.10 -17.12
N ALA A 208 -5.50 13.81 -17.23
CA ALA A 208 -5.50 12.89 -16.09
C ALA A 208 -4.11 12.84 -15.41
N GLN A 209 -3.04 12.82 -16.19
CA GLN A 209 -1.67 12.91 -15.67
C GLN A 209 -1.43 14.23 -14.93
N ALA A 210 -1.80 15.37 -15.52
CA ALA A 210 -1.62 16.70 -14.92
C ALA A 210 -2.31 16.84 -13.55
N VAL A 211 -3.55 16.37 -13.43
CA VAL A 211 -4.35 16.51 -12.19
C VAL A 211 -3.98 15.50 -11.10
N THR A 212 -3.18 14.49 -11.42
CA THR A 212 -2.89 13.37 -10.50
C THR A 212 -2.14 13.82 -9.25
N GLY A 213 -1.19 14.75 -9.35
CA GLY A 213 -0.44 15.27 -8.20
C GLY A 213 -1.35 15.98 -7.19
N PRO A 214 -2.09 17.02 -7.58
CA PRO A 214 -3.04 17.70 -6.70
C PRO A 214 -4.15 16.78 -6.15
N LEU A 215 -4.69 15.87 -6.98
CA LEU A 215 -5.65 14.86 -6.52
C LEU A 215 -5.05 14.03 -5.37
N LEU A 216 -3.86 13.45 -5.59
CA LEU A 216 -3.20 12.61 -4.61
C LEU A 216 -2.93 13.37 -3.30
N ALA A 217 -2.45 14.62 -3.39
CA ALA A 217 -2.16 15.45 -2.23
C ALA A 217 -3.37 15.61 -1.30
N SER A 218 -4.58 15.67 -1.88
CA SER A 218 -5.84 15.79 -1.12
C SER A 218 -6.29 14.51 -0.43
N CYS A 219 -5.85 13.33 -0.90
CA CYS A 219 -6.40 12.05 -0.47
C CYS A 219 -5.38 11.08 0.14
N VAL A 220 -4.12 11.47 0.30
CA VAL A 220 -3.08 10.62 0.93
C VAL A 220 -3.55 9.92 2.22
N ASN A 221 -3.36 8.60 2.31
CA ASN A 221 -3.89 7.75 3.38
C ASN A 221 -3.04 6.51 3.72
N SER A 222 -1.71 6.54 3.51
CA SER A 222 -0.84 5.40 3.85
C SER A 222 0.52 5.80 4.47
N PRO A 223 0.54 6.47 5.64
CA PRO A 223 1.76 6.97 6.23
C PRO A 223 2.61 5.94 6.98
N ILE A 224 2.09 4.74 7.24
CA ILE A 224 2.71 3.76 8.14
C ILE A 224 2.83 2.40 7.46
N LEU A 225 4.03 1.82 7.51
CA LEU A 225 4.27 0.44 7.08
C LEU A 225 5.30 -0.21 8.02
N LEU A 226 5.01 -1.42 8.51
CA LEU A 226 5.86 -2.16 9.45
C LEU A 226 6.24 -1.31 10.69
N GLY A 227 5.29 -0.54 11.21
CA GLY A 227 5.47 0.39 12.33
C GLY A 227 6.28 1.66 12.02
N LYS A 228 6.83 1.81 10.80
CA LYS A 228 7.62 2.98 10.42
C LYS A 228 6.76 4.07 9.79
N ARG A 229 6.96 5.32 10.21
CA ARG A 229 6.31 6.51 9.66
C ARG A 229 7.07 6.98 8.41
N LEU A 230 6.49 6.77 7.24
CA LEU A 230 7.14 6.95 5.95
C LEU A 230 6.55 8.15 5.18
N TRP A 231 6.24 7.98 3.90
CA TRP A 231 5.61 9.01 3.06
C TRP A 231 4.13 9.11 3.40
N HIS A 232 3.50 10.27 3.23
CA HIS A 232 2.05 10.36 3.46
C HIS A 232 1.23 9.38 2.60
N GLU A 233 1.71 9.07 1.39
CA GLU A 233 1.24 7.99 0.56
C GLU A 233 2.40 7.02 0.23
N THR A 234 2.70 6.13 1.17
CA THR A 234 3.79 5.15 1.04
C THR A 234 3.52 4.09 -0.03
N ARG A 235 2.25 3.85 -0.40
CA ARG A 235 1.89 2.93 -1.50
C ARG A 235 2.66 3.23 -2.79
N ILE A 236 2.87 4.51 -3.10
CA ILE A 236 3.57 4.91 -4.33
C ILE A 236 4.98 4.34 -4.37
N ALA A 237 5.74 4.50 -3.27
CA ALA A 237 7.11 4.01 -3.16
C ALA A 237 7.17 2.49 -3.02
N VAL A 238 6.27 1.90 -2.21
CA VAL A 238 6.22 0.44 -2.01
C VAL A 238 5.97 -0.24 -3.34
N PHE A 239 4.93 0.15 -4.08
CA PHE A 239 4.56 -0.55 -5.30
C PHE A 239 5.61 -0.38 -6.41
N GLU A 240 6.21 0.81 -6.54
CA GLU A 240 7.29 1.05 -7.51
C GLU A 240 8.48 0.11 -7.31
N HIS A 241 8.79 -0.25 -6.06
CA HIS A 241 9.95 -1.05 -5.71
C HIS A 241 9.66 -2.54 -5.48
N SER A 242 8.47 -2.88 -4.96
CA SER A 242 8.13 -4.23 -4.51
C SER A 242 7.97 -5.22 -5.65
N ILE A 243 7.56 -4.75 -6.83
CA ILE A 243 7.41 -5.58 -8.04
C ILE A 243 8.37 -5.17 -9.16
N ASP A 244 9.46 -4.48 -8.79
CA ASP A 244 10.50 -4.09 -9.72
C ASP A 244 11.28 -5.33 -10.23
N ALA A 245 10.85 -5.83 -11.38
CA ALA A 245 11.46 -6.98 -12.04
C ALA A 245 12.70 -6.65 -12.86
N ARG A 246 13.24 -5.42 -12.78
CA ARG A 246 14.48 -5.05 -13.45
C ARG A 246 15.66 -5.76 -12.80
N SER A 247 16.54 -6.36 -13.62
CA SER A 247 17.88 -6.70 -13.14
C SER A 247 18.73 -5.43 -12.98
N GLU A 248 19.80 -5.50 -12.19
CA GLU A 248 20.72 -4.36 -11.96
C GLU A 248 21.23 -3.74 -13.27
N ALA A 249 21.54 -4.57 -14.27
CA ALA A 249 21.97 -4.12 -15.59
C ALA A 249 20.87 -3.40 -16.40
N HIS A 250 19.59 -3.70 -16.17
CA HIS A 250 18.48 -2.96 -16.77
C HIS A 250 18.22 -1.65 -16.02
N ALA A 251 18.25 -1.68 -14.69
CA ALA A 251 18.11 -0.48 -13.86
C ALA A 251 19.21 0.55 -14.16
N ALA A 252 20.47 0.11 -14.29
CA ALA A 252 21.61 0.96 -14.66
C ALA A 252 21.49 1.60 -16.06
N ARG A 253 20.70 1.00 -16.96
CA ARG A 253 20.41 1.53 -18.31
C ARG A 253 19.14 2.37 -18.36
N GLY A 254 18.56 2.71 -17.20
CA GLY A 254 17.35 3.53 -17.12
C GLY A 254 16.09 2.83 -17.63
N HIS A 255 16.07 1.49 -17.70
CA HIS A 255 14.81 0.78 -17.96
C HIS A 255 13.79 1.12 -16.88
N LYS A 256 12.52 1.23 -17.27
CA LYS A 256 11.44 1.57 -16.35
C LYS A 256 11.03 0.36 -15.50
N PRO A 257 10.65 0.57 -14.23
CA PRO A 257 9.90 -0.44 -13.49
C PRO A 257 8.51 -0.62 -14.12
N ARG A 258 7.89 -1.78 -13.90
CA ARG A 258 6.54 -2.07 -14.40
C ARG A 258 5.50 -1.13 -13.79
N VAL A 259 5.69 -0.76 -12.53
CA VAL A 259 4.91 0.28 -11.86
C VAL A 259 5.52 1.62 -12.18
N HIS A 260 4.76 2.51 -12.81
CA HIS A 260 5.30 3.82 -13.17
C HIS A 260 4.21 4.86 -13.47
N PHE A 261 4.59 6.14 -13.36
CA PHE A 261 3.73 7.28 -13.71
C PHE A 261 3.69 7.55 -15.23
N GLY A 262 4.84 7.35 -15.89
CA GLY A 262 5.11 7.80 -17.27
C GLY A 262 6.42 8.59 -17.34
N ASP A 263 6.82 9.01 -18.54
CA ASP A 263 7.98 9.90 -18.78
C ASP A 263 7.77 10.93 -19.90
N HIS A 264 6.65 10.88 -20.62
CA HIS A 264 6.28 11.86 -21.65
C HIS A 264 4.76 11.93 -21.78
N TRP A 265 4.30 13.03 -22.38
CA TRP A 265 2.94 13.18 -22.87
C TRP A 265 2.69 12.24 -24.05
N ILE A 266 1.44 11.82 -24.25
CA ILE A 266 1.06 11.09 -25.47
C ILE A 266 0.52 12.06 -26.52
N ASP A 267 0.72 11.77 -27.80
CA ASP A 267 0.50 12.74 -28.86
C ASP A 267 -0.86 12.58 -29.56
N GLU A 268 -1.23 11.34 -29.91
CA GLU A 268 -2.34 11.06 -30.84
C GLU A 268 -3.32 10.04 -30.28
N SER A 269 -2.86 8.93 -29.69
CA SER A 269 -3.77 7.82 -29.39
C SER A 269 -3.33 6.91 -28.24
N VAL A 270 -4.30 6.13 -27.75
CA VAL A 270 -4.07 5.05 -26.78
C VAL A 270 -3.06 4.00 -27.26
N ILE A 271 -2.88 3.85 -28.58
CA ILE A 271 -1.97 2.86 -29.16
C ILE A 271 -0.52 3.14 -28.78
N GLU A 272 -0.14 4.40 -28.58
CA GLU A 272 1.20 4.77 -28.12
C GLU A 272 1.54 4.12 -26.78
N ILE A 273 0.60 4.15 -25.84
CA ILE A 273 0.74 3.54 -24.51
C ILE A 273 0.94 2.03 -24.65
N PHE A 274 0.08 1.34 -25.41
CA PHE A 274 0.18 -0.11 -25.57
C PHE A 274 1.46 -0.51 -26.30
N LYS A 275 1.83 0.16 -27.39
CA LYS A 275 3.08 -0.11 -28.11
C LYS A 275 4.30 0.14 -27.23
N GLU A 276 4.29 1.21 -26.44
CA GLU A 276 5.36 1.51 -25.50
C GLU A 276 5.52 0.37 -24.48
N ASP A 277 4.42 -0.04 -23.84
CA ASP A 277 4.45 -1.06 -22.80
C ASP A 277 4.89 -2.42 -23.36
N ILE A 278 4.41 -2.79 -24.55
CA ILE A 278 4.81 -4.02 -25.25
C ILE A 278 6.29 -3.99 -25.64
N ALA A 279 6.80 -2.85 -26.09
CA ALA A 279 8.21 -2.71 -26.47
C ALA A 279 9.15 -2.75 -25.25
N ARG A 280 8.69 -2.27 -24.09
CA ARG A 280 9.51 -2.17 -22.87
C ARG A 280 9.45 -3.41 -21.99
N PHE A 281 8.28 -4.04 -21.87
CA PHE A 281 8.02 -5.07 -20.87
C PHE A 281 7.79 -6.44 -21.50
N ARG A 282 8.61 -7.41 -21.08
CA ARG A 282 8.48 -8.81 -21.50
C ARG A 282 7.13 -9.39 -21.05
N VAL A 283 6.58 -10.31 -21.85
CA VAL A 283 5.43 -11.14 -21.46
C VAL A 283 5.82 -11.99 -20.24
N VAL A 284 4.99 -11.93 -19.20
CA VAL A 284 5.18 -12.63 -17.91
C VAL A 284 4.18 -13.78 -17.75
N LEU A 285 2.99 -13.60 -18.29
CA LEU A 285 1.84 -14.49 -18.18
C LEU A 285 1.20 -14.68 -19.56
N THR A 286 0.57 -15.83 -19.78
CA THR A 286 -0.14 -16.15 -21.03
C THR A 286 -1.53 -16.68 -20.74
N THR A 287 -2.47 -16.48 -21.67
CA THR A 287 -3.84 -17.02 -21.59
C THR A 287 -4.29 -17.49 -22.97
N GLU A 288 -5.46 -18.11 -23.06
CA GLU A 288 -6.11 -18.40 -24.33
C GLU A 288 -6.50 -17.11 -25.04
N PHE A 289 -6.11 -16.98 -26.31
CA PHE A 289 -6.32 -15.79 -27.13
C PHE A 289 -7.08 -16.09 -28.42
N GLU A 290 -7.61 -15.04 -29.03
CA GLU A 290 -8.36 -15.11 -30.28
C GLU A 290 -7.42 -15.40 -31.46
N LYS A 291 -7.83 -16.29 -32.37
CA LYS A 291 -6.96 -16.76 -33.47
C LYS A 291 -6.86 -15.78 -34.65
N ASP A 292 -7.84 -14.90 -34.82
CA ASP A 292 -7.96 -13.98 -35.97
C ASP A 292 -8.66 -12.66 -35.57
N PRO A 293 -8.09 -11.86 -34.64
CA PRO A 293 -8.73 -10.62 -34.19
C PRO A 293 -8.85 -9.58 -35.32
N ILE A 294 -7.90 -9.53 -36.25
CA ILE A 294 -7.93 -8.63 -37.42
C ILE A 294 -9.09 -8.99 -38.36
N GLY A 295 -9.26 -10.28 -38.69
CA GLY A 295 -10.38 -10.72 -39.52
C GLY A 295 -11.73 -10.55 -38.84
N MET A 296 -11.82 -10.64 -37.50
CA MET A 296 -13.02 -10.29 -36.74
C MET A 296 -13.42 -8.83 -36.99
N VAL A 297 -12.48 -7.90 -36.83
CA VAL A 297 -12.71 -6.46 -37.09
C VAL A 297 -13.16 -6.22 -38.53
N ALA A 298 -12.52 -6.87 -39.51
CA ALA A 298 -12.91 -6.77 -40.92
C ALA A 298 -14.34 -7.29 -41.21
N ARG A 299 -14.88 -8.18 -40.35
CA ARG A 299 -16.28 -8.66 -40.42
C ARG A 299 -17.24 -7.82 -39.57
N GLY A 300 -16.77 -6.76 -38.91
CA GLY A 300 -17.55 -5.96 -37.96
C GLY A 300 -17.79 -6.65 -36.62
N GLU A 301 -17.04 -7.71 -36.30
CA GLU A 301 -17.07 -8.39 -35.01
C GLU A 301 -16.10 -7.69 -34.03
N VAL A 302 -16.45 -7.67 -32.75
CA VAL A 302 -15.66 -7.01 -31.70
C VAL A 302 -14.78 -8.04 -30.98
N PRO A 303 -13.44 -8.02 -31.15
CA PRO A 303 -12.54 -8.90 -30.42
C PRO A 303 -12.43 -8.51 -28.94
N ARG A 304 -12.19 -9.48 -28.06
CA ARG A 304 -11.98 -9.24 -26.62
C ARG A 304 -10.58 -8.74 -26.30
N LEU A 305 -9.61 -8.93 -27.21
CA LEU A 305 -8.22 -8.49 -27.05
C LEU A 305 -7.60 -9.03 -25.75
N ARG A 306 -7.74 -10.35 -25.52
CA ARG A 306 -7.35 -11.00 -24.26
C ARG A 306 -5.85 -10.93 -24.01
N ALA A 307 -5.03 -11.12 -25.06
CA ALA A 307 -3.58 -11.05 -24.91
C ALA A 307 -3.13 -9.62 -24.53
N LEU A 308 -3.72 -8.60 -25.16
CA LEU A 308 -3.49 -7.19 -24.86
C LEU A 308 -3.92 -6.84 -23.45
N CYS A 309 -5.16 -7.20 -23.07
CA CYS A 309 -5.69 -6.96 -21.73
C CYS A 309 -4.85 -7.64 -20.64
N LEU A 310 -4.41 -8.89 -20.86
CA LEU A 310 -3.55 -9.60 -19.91
C LEU A 310 -2.16 -8.95 -19.79
N HIS A 311 -1.53 -8.59 -20.91
CA HIS A 311 -0.21 -7.92 -20.87
C HIS A 311 -0.30 -6.57 -20.15
N ASN A 312 -1.30 -5.75 -20.51
CA ASN A 312 -1.59 -4.47 -19.85
C ASN A 312 -1.90 -4.67 -18.35
N GLY A 313 -2.57 -5.75 -17.98
CA GLY A 313 -2.80 -6.13 -16.58
C GLY A 313 -1.54 -6.48 -15.77
N THR A 314 -0.39 -6.64 -16.42
CA THR A 314 0.93 -6.87 -15.77
C THR A 314 1.87 -5.66 -15.87
N VAL A 315 1.36 -4.52 -16.32
CA VAL A 315 2.05 -3.22 -16.36
C VAL A 315 1.19 -2.23 -15.61
N TYR A 316 1.75 -1.63 -14.57
CA TYR A 316 0.98 -0.95 -13.54
C TYR A 316 1.19 0.57 -13.65
N ARG A 317 0.51 1.18 -14.62
CA ARG A 317 0.51 2.65 -14.75
C ARG A 317 -0.45 3.28 -13.75
N TRP A 318 -0.04 4.36 -13.07
CA TRP A 318 -0.90 5.07 -12.11
C TRP A 318 -2.19 5.65 -12.74
N ASN A 319 -2.11 6.09 -14.00
CA ASN A 319 -3.26 6.23 -14.88
C ASN A 319 -3.15 5.18 -15.99
N ARG A 320 -4.04 4.19 -15.99
CA ARG A 320 -3.98 3.05 -16.90
C ARG A 320 -4.98 3.22 -18.05
N ALA A 321 -4.50 2.98 -19.26
CA ALA A 321 -5.36 2.85 -20.43
C ALA A 321 -6.01 1.47 -20.44
N CYS A 322 -7.34 1.43 -20.54
CA CYS A 322 -8.10 0.19 -20.50
C CYS A 322 -9.01 0.07 -21.72
N TYR A 323 -9.01 -1.13 -22.31
CA TYR A 323 -9.99 -1.55 -23.30
C TYR A 323 -11.05 -2.41 -22.61
N GLY A 324 -12.31 -2.27 -23.02
CA GLY A 324 -13.40 -3.09 -22.54
C GLY A 324 -14.52 -3.19 -23.56
N ILE A 325 -15.49 -4.06 -23.28
CA ILE A 325 -16.71 -4.19 -24.07
C ILE A 325 -17.88 -3.96 -23.12
N SER A 326 -18.73 -3.00 -23.45
CA SER A 326 -19.94 -2.67 -22.69
C SER A 326 -21.00 -3.76 -22.87
N ASP A 327 -22.00 -3.83 -21.98
CA ASP A 327 -23.08 -4.83 -22.07
C ASP A 327 -23.90 -4.74 -23.37
N ASN A 328 -23.89 -3.57 -24.02
CA ASN A 328 -24.48 -3.36 -25.34
C ASN A 328 -23.64 -3.95 -26.50
N GLY A 329 -22.53 -4.62 -26.20
CA GLY A 329 -21.62 -5.24 -27.16
C GLY A 329 -20.64 -4.26 -27.82
N LYS A 330 -20.67 -2.96 -27.50
CA LYS A 330 -19.76 -1.97 -28.07
C LYS A 330 -18.42 -1.95 -27.33
N PRO A 331 -17.29 -1.86 -28.06
CA PRO A 331 -15.99 -1.66 -27.45
C PRO A 331 -15.86 -0.23 -26.93
N HIS A 332 -15.18 -0.04 -25.81
CA HIS A 332 -14.93 1.27 -25.21
C HIS A 332 -13.50 1.38 -24.71
N LEU A 333 -13.02 2.62 -24.59
CA LEU A 333 -11.78 2.96 -23.90
C LEU A 333 -12.09 3.67 -22.59
N ARG A 334 -11.26 3.46 -21.58
CA ARG A 334 -11.34 4.19 -20.32
C ARG A 334 -9.97 4.48 -19.75
N ILE A 335 -9.88 5.55 -18.99
CA ILE A 335 -8.75 5.86 -18.12
C ILE A 335 -9.12 5.36 -16.73
N GLU A 336 -8.30 4.48 -16.19
CA GLU A 336 -8.40 4.03 -14.81
C GLU A 336 -7.37 4.78 -13.97
N ASN A 337 -7.86 5.59 -13.04
CA ASN A 337 -7.02 6.29 -12.07
C ASN A 337 -6.84 5.41 -10.83
N ARG A 338 -5.60 4.99 -10.59
CA ARG A 338 -5.23 4.02 -9.54
C ARG A 338 -4.57 4.68 -8.33
N VAL A 339 -4.46 6.02 -8.31
CA VAL A 339 -3.70 6.73 -7.28
C VAL A 339 -4.50 6.93 -5.99
N ILE A 340 -5.82 6.95 -6.06
CA ILE A 340 -6.68 7.20 -4.90
C ILE A 340 -6.57 6.00 -3.94
N PRO A 341 -6.14 6.20 -2.68
CA PRO A 341 -6.13 5.13 -1.68
C PRO A 341 -7.54 4.77 -1.26
N SER A 342 -7.70 3.55 -0.75
CA SER A 342 -8.91 3.16 -0.03
C SER A 342 -9.12 4.05 1.20
N GLY A 343 -10.38 4.42 1.43
CA GLY A 343 -10.88 5.16 2.57
C GLY A 343 -10.48 6.64 2.66
N PRO A 344 -10.57 7.23 3.87
CA PRO A 344 -10.94 6.59 5.15
C PRO A 344 -12.44 6.23 5.29
N THR A 345 -13.29 6.80 4.44
CA THR A 345 -14.73 6.49 4.33
C THR A 345 -15.18 6.44 2.88
N VAL A 346 -16.32 5.80 2.62
CA VAL A 346 -16.98 5.83 1.30
C VAL A 346 -17.27 7.26 0.86
N LEU A 347 -17.70 8.12 1.78
CA LEU A 347 -17.91 9.55 1.50
C LEU A 347 -16.62 10.25 1.08
N ASP A 348 -15.49 9.97 1.72
CA ASP A 348 -14.17 10.49 1.36
C ASP A 348 -13.73 9.99 -0.03
N GLU A 349 -13.98 8.71 -0.34
CA GLU A 349 -13.64 8.06 -1.62
C GLU A 349 -14.42 8.67 -2.79
N VAL A 350 -15.75 8.80 -2.65
CA VAL A 350 -16.60 9.42 -3.67
C VAL A 350 -16.34 10.90 -3.80
N ALA A 351 -15.96 11.59 -2.72
CA ALA A 351 -15.49 12.98 -2.80
C ALA A 351 -14.22 13.12 -3.64
N ASN A 352 -13.27 12.18 -3.52
CA ASN A 352 -12.07 12.14 -4.36
C ASN A 352 -12.44 11.89 -5.84
N ALA A 353 -13.37 10.97 -6.09
CA ALA A 353 -13.87 10.67 -7.43
C ALA A 353 -14.55 11.90 -8.07
N ALA A 354 -15.43 12.58 -7.33
CA ALA A 354 -16.11 13.80 -7.76
C ALA A 354 -15.10 14.92 -8.10
N PHE A 355 -14.07 15.10 -7.27
CA PHE A 355 -13.02 16.07 -7.53
C PHE A 355 -12.25 15.75 -8.81
N PHE A 356 -11.86 14.48 -9.01
CA PHE A 356 -11.20 14.02 -10.22
C PHE A 356 -12.08 14.24 -11.46
N PHE A 357 -13.32 13.76 -11.46
CA PHE A 357 -14.25 13.92 -12.59
C PHE A 357 -14.55 15.39 -12.90
N GLY A 358 -14.68 16.23 -11.87
CA GLY A 358 -14.84 17.67 -12.05
C GLY A 358 -13.66 18.31 -12.76
N MET A 359 -12.43 18.03 -12.33
CA MET A 359 -11.23 18.54 -12.99
C MET A 359 -11.10 18.01 -14.42
N MET A 360 -11.35 16.71 -14.63
CA MET A 360 -11.33 16.09 -15.96
C MET A 360 -12.30 16.79 -16.91
N SER A 361 -13.55 16.98 -16.50
CA SER A 361 -14.58 17.65 -17.30
C SER A 361 -14.28 19.13 -17.54
N ARG A 362 -13.72 19.83 -16.54
CA ARG A 362 -13.43 21.26 -16.69
C ARG A 362 -12.25 21.50 -17.61
N LEU A 363 -11.14 20.80 -17.36
CA LEU A 363 -9.90 21.01 -18.11
C LEU A 363 -10.03 20.51 -19.54
N SER A 364 -10.82 19.47 -19.80
CA SER A 364 -11.05 18.99 -21.17
C SER A 364 -11.71 20.03 -22.07
N ASN A 365 -12.57 20.88 -21.50
CA ASN A 365 -13.29 21.92 -22.23
C ASN A 365 -12.54 23.26 -22.27
N SER A 366 -11.71 23.54 -21.27
CA SER A 366 -11.09 24.86 -21.09
C SER A 366 -9.62 24.94 -21.51
N VAL A 367 -8.94 23.80 -21.61
CA VAL A 367 -7.55 23.69 -22.05
C VAL A 367 -7.53 22.90 -23.35
N GLU A 368 -7.01 23.51 -24.41
CA GLU A 368 -6.89 22.85 -25.72
C GLU A 368 -5.78 21.81 -25.70
N ASP A 369 -4.61 22.16 -25.15
CA ASP A 369 -3.48 21.25 -25.00
C ASP A 369 -2.71 21.51 -23.71
N ILE A 370 -2.78 20.56 -22.77
CA ILE A 370 -2.11 20.68 -21.47
C ILE A 370 -0.57 20.72 -21.60
N ARG A 371 -0.01 20.23 -22.71
CA ARG A 371 1.43 20.20 -22.98
C ARG A 371 2.01 21.60 -23.16
N GLU A 372 1.19 22.58 -23.54
CA GLU A 372 1.58 23.98 -23.67
C GLU A 372 1.69 24.70 -22.33
N HIS A 373 1.05 24.14 -21.29
CA HIS A 373 0.97 24.76 -19.97
C HIS A 373 1.86 24.09 -18.92
N LEU A 374 2.20 22.81 -19.10
CA LEU A 374 2.96 22.02 -18.13
C LEU A 374 3.99 21.12 -18.80
N ASN A 375 5.22 21.14 -18.28
CA ASN A 375 6.20 20.12 -18.64
C ASN A 375 5.85 18.79 -17.95
N PHE A 376 6.02 17.69 -18.66
CA PHE A 376 5.77 16.36 -18.08
C PHE A 376 6.63 16.08 -16.84
N SER A 377 7.88 16.56 -16.82
CA SER A 377 8.79 16.41 -15.68
C SER A 377 8.27 17.08 -14.42
N ASP A 378 7.58 18.22 -14.56
CA ASP A 378 7.02 18.97 -13.46
C ASP A 378 5.78 18.26 -12.91
N VAL A 379 4.92 17.74 -13.79
CA VAL A 379 3.76 16.93 -13.41
C VAL A 379 4.17 15.65 -12.67
N LYS A 380 5.22 14.97 -13.14
CA LYS A 380 5.78 13.82 -12.45
C LYS A 380 6.39 14.19 -11.08
N SER A 381 7.05 15.35 -11.00
CA SER A 381 7.62 15.85 -9.74
C SER A 381 6.52 16.23 -8.74
N ASN A 382 5.44 16.86 -9.21
CA ASN A 382 4.23 17.17 -8.46
C ASN A 382 3.63 15.91 -7.83
N PHE A 383 3.48 14.84 -8.61
CA PHE A 383 2.99 13.54 -8.14
C PHE A 383 3.85 12.95 -7.02
N LEU A 384 5.18 12.92 -7.21
CA LEU A 384 6.09 12.39 -6.19
C LEU A 384 6.13 13.27 -4.93
N ALA A 385 6.05 14.59 -5.08
CA ALA A 385 5.98 15.53 -3.96
C ALA A 385 4.68 15.35 -3.18
N ALA A 386 3.55 15.22 -3.87
CA ALA A 386 2.24 14.95 -3.27
C ALA A 386 2.24 13.65 -2.48
N ALA A 387 2.82 12.58 -3.02
CA ALA A 387 2.93 11.30 -2.32
C ALA A 387 3.75 11.43 -1.01
N ARG A 388 4.84 12.21 -1.03
CA ARG A 388 5.71 12.41 0.14
C ARG A 388 5.09 13.29 1.20
N GLU A 389 4.54 14.44 0.81
CA GLU A 389 4.23 15.55 1.71
C GLU A 389 2.73 15.86 1.82
N GLY A 390 1.89 15.24 1.00
CA GLY A 390 0.46 15.52 0.92
C GLY A 390 0.18 16.99 0.57
N LEU A 391 -0.75 17.62 1.28
CA LEU A 391 -1.17 19.01 1.07
C LEU A 391 -0.05 20.07 1.19
N ARG A 392 1.09 19.74 1.82
CA ARG A 392 2.23 20.66 1.95
C ARG A 392 3.14 20.65 0.73
N ALA A 393 2.98 19.69 -0.17
CA ALA A 393 3.79 19.55 -1.35
C ALA A 393 3.77 20.82 -2.19
N GLN A 394 4.94 21.30 -2.60
CA GLN A 394 5.02 22.30 -3.66
C GLN A 394 4.56 21.68 -4.98
N GLN A 395 3.81 22.45 -5.76
CA GLN A 395 3.29 22.07 -7.07
C GLN A 395 3.66 23.17 -8.06
N VAL A 396 4.21 22.76 -9.20
CA VAL A 396 4.29 23.64 -10.38
C VAL A 396 2.95 23.54 -11.11
N TRP A 397 2.28 24.66 -11.31
CA TRP A 397 1.05 24.74 -12.09
C TRP A 397 1.22 25.66 -13.29
N PHE A 398 0.12 26.06 -13.92
CA PHE A 398 0.14 26.91 -15.12
C PHE A 398 0.99 28.16 -14.93
N ASP A 399 1.60 28.61 -16.02
CA ASP A 399 2.55 29.74 -16.06
C ASP A 399 3.78 29.55 -15.15
N ASP A 400 4.25 28.29 -15.00
CA ASP A 400 5.37 27.88 -14.15
C ASP A 400 5.25 28.31 -12.68
N ARG A 401 4.02 28.56 -12.21
CA ARG A 401 3.77 29.10 -10.88
C ARG A 401 3.94 28.01 -9.84
N GLN A 402 4.76 28.28 -8.82
CA GLN A 402 4.98 27.37 -7.69
C GLN A 402 4.06 27.75 -6.52
N VAL A 403 3.20 26.81 -6.12
CA VAL A 403 2.22 26.97 -5.05
C VAL A 403 2.13 25.70 -4.22
N THR A 404 1.66 25.78 -2.97
CA THR A 404 1.37 24.54 -2.23
C THR A 404 0.17 23.83 -2.86
N ALA A 405 0.13 22.50 -2.75
CA ALA A 405 -1.04 21.72 -3.15
C ALA A 405 -2.31 22.20 -2.41
N GLN A 406 -2.19 22.61 -1.15
CA GLN A 406 -3.31 23.18 -0.39
C GLN A 406 -3.89 24.44 -1.07
N GLU A 407 -3.04 25.43 -1.36
CA GLU A 407 -3.47 26.69 -2.00
C GLU A 407 -4.02 26.43 -3.40
N LEU A 408 -3.32 25.64 -4.20
CA LEU A 408 -3.76 25.28 -5.55
C LEU A 408 -5.16 24.64 -5.55
N ILE A 409 -5.40 23.72 -4.61
CA ILE A 409 -6.68 23.03 -4.52
C ILE A 409 -7.80 23.99 -4.10
N LEU A 410 -7.58 24.82 -3.08
CA LEU A 410 -8.61 25.72 -2.56
C LEU A 410 -8.96 26.86 -3.51
N ASP A 411 -7.94 27.47 -4.10
CA ASP A 411 -8.07 28.73 -4.82
C ASP A 411 -8.41 28.53 -6.30
N GLU A 412 -8.01 27.40 -6.89
CA GLU A 412 -8.15 27.15 -8.32
C GLU A 412 -8.88 25.84 -8.65
N LEU A 413 -8.41 24.71 -8.12
CA LEU A 413 -8.91 23.41 -8.60
C LEU A 413 -10.32 23.06 -8.07
N LEU A 414 -10.67 23.41 -6.84
CA LEU A 414 -12.03 23.20 -6.32
C LEU A 414 -13.08 24.04 -7.09
N PRO A 415 -12.85 25.35 -7.34
CA PRO A 415 -13.69 26.11 -8.25
C PRO A 415 -13.81 25.48 -9.64
N MET A 416 -12.68 25.07 -10.24
CA MET A 416 -12.68 24.40 -11.55
C MET A 416 -13.47 23.08 -11.54
N ALA A 417 -13.27 22.24 -10.52
CA ALA A 417 -13.97 20.98 -10.39
C ALA A 417 -15.49 21.18 -10.22
N ARG A 418 -15.90 22.22 -9.48
CA ARG A 418 -17.32 22.60 -9.36
C ARG A 418 -17.91 22.93 -10.73
N GLU A 419 -17.24 23.79 -11.49
CA GLU A 419 -17.67 24.18 -12.84
C GLU A 419 -17.76 22.95 -13.76
N GLY A 420 -16.74 22.08 -13.75
CA GLY A 420 -16.72 20.87 -14.57
C GLY A 420 -17.82 19.87 -14.24
N LEU A 421 -18.13 19.65 -12.96
CA LEU A 421 -19.26 18.79 -12.57
C LEU A 421 -20.61 19.41 -12.97
N PHE A 422 -20.74 20.73 -12.84
CA PHE A 422 -21.95 21.44 -13.27
C PHE A 422 -22.16 21.35 -14.78
N GLU A 423 -21.11 21.56 -15.57
CA GLU A 423 -21.10 21.39 -17.03
C GLU A 423 -21.43 19.94 -17.45
N ALA A 424 -20.96 18.95 -16.66
CA ALA A 424 -21.29 17.55 -16.84
C ALA A 424 -22.73 17.17 -16.40
N GLY A 425 -23.52 18.15 -15.93
CA GLY A 425 -24.93 17.95 -15.57
C GLY A 425 -25.16 17.21 -14.25
N ILE A 426 -24.18 17.23 -13.33
CA ILE A 426 -24.30 16.62 -12.00
C ILE A 426 -25.24 17.46 -11.12
N ASP A 427 -26.05 16.81 -10.27
CA ASP A 427 -26.93 17.48 -9.31
C ASP A 427 -26.12 18.39 -8.37
N GLU A 428 -26.51 19.66 -8.30
CA GLU A 428 -25.82 20.68 -7.50
C GLU A 428 -25.66 20.28 -6.02
N ARG A 429 -26.61 19.54 -5.46
CA ARG A 429 -26.51 19.02 -4.08
C ARG A 429 -25.38 18.01 -3.91
N ASP A 430 -25.12 17.20 -4.93
CA ASP A 430 -24.01 16.25 -4.92
C ASP A 430 -22.69 17.01 -5.07
N ILE A 431 -22.64 18.01 -5.96
CA ILE A 431 -21.47 18.89 -6.12
C ILE A 431 -21.10 19.55 -4.78
N ASP A 432 -22.07 20.20 -4.13
CA ASP A 432 -21.89 20.87 -2.85
C ASP A 432 -21.42 19.90 -1.75
N ARG A 433 -22.04 18.72 -1.68
CA ARG A 433 -21.71 17.72 -0.67
C ARG A 433 -20.28 17.19 -0.85
N TYR A 434 -19.95 16.67 -2.03
CA TYR A 434 -18.69 15.98 -2.26
C TYR A 434 -17.49 16.94 -2.34
N LEU A 435 -17.62 18.07 -3.04
CA LEU A 435 -16.56 19.08 -3.02
C LEU A 435 -16.45 19.79 -1.66
N GLY A 436 -17.53 19.83 -0.89
CA GLY A 436 -17.53 20.28 0.50
C GLY A 436 -16.65 19.40 1.40
N VAL A 437 -16.65 18.08 1.19
CA VAL A 437 -15.76 17.14 1.91
C VAL A 437 -14.29 17.42 1.59
N ILE A 438 -13.93 17.58 0.31
CA ILE A 438 -12.54 17.93 -0.08
C ILE A 438 -12.15 19.29 0.50
N ARG A 439 -13.02 20.30 0.40
CA ARG A 439 -12.79 21.62 1.00
C ARG A 439 -12.52 21.51 2.49
N GLY A 440 -13.39 20.84 3.25
CA GLY A 440 -13.22 20.64 4.70
C GLY A 440 -11.92 19.92 5.05
N ARG A 441 -11.52 18.93 4.25
CA ARG A 441 -10.26 18.20 4.41
C ARG A 441 -9.04 19.10 4.18
N VAL A 442 -9.07 19.91 3.13
CA VAL A 442 -7.96 20.77 2.70
C VAL A 442 -7.83 22.00 3.59
N GLU A 443 -8.93 22.65 3.98
CA GLU A 443 -8.94 23.80 4.90
C GLU A 443 -8.41 23.40 6.29
N ASN A 444 -8.88 22.28 6.82
CA ASN A 444 -8.45 21.76 8.12
C ASN A 444 -7.09 21.04 8.08
N ARG A 445 -6.48 20.88 6.89
CA ARG A 445 -5.21 20.16 6.68
C ARG A 445 -5.22 18.74 7.23
N ARG A 446 -6.37 18.06 7.19
CA ARG A 446 -6.60 16.77 7.84
C ARG A 446 -6.91 15.69 6.81
N THR A 447 -5.88 15.22 6.12
CA THR A 447 -5.97 13.99 5.31
C THR A 447 -5.94 12.74 6.18
N GLY A 448 -6.26 11.57 5.62
CA GLY A 448 -6.17 10.30 6.34
C GLY A 448 -4.76 10.04 6.87
N ALA A 449 -3.73 10.32 6.08
CA ALA A 449 -2.35 10.20 6.53
C ALA A 449 -2.02 11.13 7.70
N ARG A 450 -2.53 12.38 7.66
CA ARG A 450 -2.29 13.34 8.73
C ARG A 450 -2.99 12.94 10.02
N TRP A 451 -4.23 12.49 9.94
CA TRP A 451 -4.99 12.00 11.09
C TRP A 451 -4.30 10.81 11.75
N GLN A 452 -3.78 9.86 10.97
CA GLN A 452 -3.04 8.71 11.51
C GLN A 452 -1.78 9.14 12.28
N LEU A 453 -0.96 10.02 11.68
CA LEU A 453 0.28 10.49 12.29
C LEU A 453 0.02 11.33 13.56
N GLU A 454 -0.99 12.20 13.54
CA GLU A 454 -1.36 13.03 14.71
C GLU A 454 -1.91 12.18 15.85
N SER A 455 -2.70 11.15 15.54
CA SER A 455 -3.25 10.23 16.53
C SER A 455 -2.17 9.39 17.21
N LEU A 456 -1.18 8.89 16.46
CA LEU A 456 -0.03 8.19 17.06
C LEU A 456 0.81 9.10 17.95
N GLU A 457 1.03 10.36 17.54
CA GLU A 457 1.75 11.32 18.37
C GLU A 457 0.98 11.62 19.66
N SER A 458 -0.35 11.74 19.62
CA SER A 458 -1.15 11.94 20.84
C SER A 458 -1.10 10.76 21.80
N MET A 459 -0.84 9.54 21.31
CA MET A 459 -0.70 8.33 22.12
C MET A 459 0.74 8.03 22.53
N ARG A 460 1.75 8.85 22.20
CA ARG A 460 3.18 8.47 22.31
C ARG A 460 3.64 7.99 23.70
N GLU A 461 3.00 8.46 24.78
CA GLU A 461 3.32 8.13 26.18
C GLU A 461 2.52 6.91 26.69
N GLU A 462 1.61 6.37 25.87
CA GLU A 462 0.70 5.27 26.19
C GLU A 462 1.17 3.96 25.54
N GLY A 463 1.15 2.86 26.31
CA GLY A 463 1.40 1.51 25.81
C GLY A 463 2.71 1.29 25.04
N ASN A 464 2.82 0.16 24.36
CA ASN A 464 3.87 -0.09 23.38
C ASN A 464 3.43 0.29 21.95
N GLU A 465 4.37 0.27 21.01
CA GLU A 465 4.11 0.63 19.60
C GLU A 465 2.98 -0.19 18.96
N HIS A 466 2.99 -1.51 19.14
CA HIS A 466 1.97 -2.40 18.59
C HIS A 466 0.58 -2.11 19.15
N GLU A 467 0.48 -1.78 20.44
CA GLU A 467 -0.79 -1.39 21.07
C GLU A 467 -1.33 -0.08 20.49
N ARG A 468 -0.46 0.91 20.27
CA ARG A 468 -0.86 2.18 19.66
C ARG A 468 -1.32 2.01 18.21
N LEU A 469 -0.64 1.16 17.43
CA LEU A 469 -1.05 0.85 16.06
C LEU A 469 -2.41 0.14 16.01
N ARG A 470 -2.66 -0.80 16.92
CA ARG A 470 -3.98 -1.45 17.01
C ARG A 470 -5.06 -0.51 17.52
N ALA A 471 -4.76 0.38 18.46
CA ALA A 471 -5.69 1.43 18.89
C ALA A 471 -6.05 2.40 17.74
N LEU A 472 -5.05 2.76 16.93
CA LEU A 472 -5.23 3.55 15.72
C LEU A 472 -6.17 2.84 14.73
N VAL A 473 -5.90 1.57 14.41
CA VAL A 473 -6.72 0.80 13.45
C VAL A 473 -8.13 0.58 13.99
N SER A 474 -8.29 0.21 15.27
CA SER A 474 -9.61 0.07 15.89
C SER A 474 -10.42 1.37 15.76
N SER A 475 -9.81 2.50 16.14
CA SER A 475 -10.46 3.82 16.06
C SER A 475 -10.81 4.19 14.62
N MET A 476 -9.94 3.88 13.66
CA MET A 476 -10.17 4.11 12.24
C MET A 476 -11.40 3.33 11.74
N VAL A 477 -11.52 2.05 12.10
CA VAL A 477 -12.68 1.23 11.72
C VAL A 477 -13.95 1.79 12.36
N ASP A 478 -13.93 2.11 13.66
CA ASP A 478 -15.09 2.65 14.37
C ASP A 478 -15.56 4.01 13.82
N LEU A 479 -14.60 4.91 13.52
CA LEU A 479 -14.90 6.22 12.95
C LEU A 479 -15.35 6.12 11.48
N SER A 480 -14.81 5.17 10.72
CA SER A 480 -15.23 4.91 9.34
C SER A 480 -16.68 4.44 9.28
N GLU A 481 -17.12 3.62 10.22
CA GLU A 481 -18.51 3.18 10.36
C GLU A 481 -19.48 4.32 10.70
N SER A 482 -19.00 5.46 11.23
CA SER A 482 -19.83 6.65 11.45
C SER A 482 -20.27 7.36 10.17
N GLY A 483 -19.58 7.10 9.05
CA GLY A 483 -19.83 7.73 7.75
C GLY A 483 -19.42 9.21 7.66
N LYS A 484 -18.87 9.80 8.72
CA LYS A 484 -18.35 11.17 8.70
C LYS A 484 -17.01 11.23 7.97
N PRO A 485 -16.72 12.33 7.24
CA PRO A 485 -15.42 12.47 6.57
C PRO A 485 -14.28 12.59 7.59
N VAL A 486 -13.09 12.15 7.21
CA VAL A 486 -11.90 12.16 8.11
C VAL A 486 -11.54 13.53 8.68
N SER A 487 -11.92 14.61 7.99
CA SER A 487 -11.73 15.98 8.47
C SER A 487 -12.48 16.27 9.78
N GLU A 488 -13.56 15.54 10.05
CA GLU A 488 -14.40 15.69 11.24
C GLU A 488 -14.09 14.68 12.35
N TRP A 489 -13.15 13.76 12.11
CA TRP A 489 -12.80 12.74 13.09
C TRP A 489 -12.06 13.34 14.29
N GLU A 490 -12.38 12.83 15.47
CA GLU A 490 -11.53 12.99 16.65
C GLU A 490 -10.26 12.15 16.48
N LEU A 491 -9.18 12.53 17.17
CA LEU A 491 -7.95 11.74 17.16
C LEU A 491 -8.18 10.39 17.84
N ALA A 492 -7.52 9.34 17.36
CA ALA A 492 -7.60 8.03 17.99
C ALA A 492 -7.10 8.09 19.44
N GLY A 493 -7.82 7.44 20.34
CA GLY A 493 -7.44 7.31 21.74
C GLY A 493 -6.84 5.95 22.04
N PHE A 494 -5.98 5.87 23.06
CA PHE A 494 -5.45 4.59 23.52
C PHE A 494 -6.56 3.81 24.24
N CYS A 495 -6.79 2.55 23.81
CA CYS A 495 -7.83 1.70 24.38
C CYS A 495 -7.20 0.60 25.27
N ASN A 496 -7.38 0.73 26.59
CA ASN A 496 -6.93 -0.25 27.58
C ASN A 496 -7.77 -1.55 27.60
N GLN A 497 -8.88 -1.61 26.86
CA GLN A 497 -9.82 -2.75 26.83
C GLN A 497 -9.57 -3.74 25.69
N GLN A 498 -8.58 -3.50 24.82
CA GLN A 498 -8.21 -4.49 23.80
C GLN A 498 -7.77 -5.80 24.46
N ASP A 499 -7.95 -6.94 23.79
CA ASP A 499 -7.37 -8.21 24.25
C ASP A 499 -5.85 -8.10 24.17
N TRP A 500 -5.26 -7.61 25.26
CA TRP A 500 -3.85 -7.29 25.36
C TRP A 500 -2.99 -8.54 25.08
N ARG A 501 -3.53 -9.76 25.26
CA ARG A 501 -2.88 -11.04 24.91
C ARG A 501 -2.39 -11.05 23.47
N ASP A 502 -3.11 -10.40 22.56
CA ASP A 502 -2.76 -10.33 21.15
C ASP A 502 -1.56 -9.44 20.84
N SER A 503 -1.14 -8.60 21.79
CA SER A 503 0.11 -7.81 21.75
C SER A 503 1.34 -8.59 22.22
N TYR A 504 1.16 -9.78 22.77
CA TYR A 504 2.23 -10.52 23.45
C TYR A 504 2.22 -12.01 23.11
N ARG A 505 1.77 -12.38 21.90
CA ARG A 505 1.87 -13.75 21.38
C ARG A 505 3.30 -14.09 20.94
N HIS A 506 3.98 -13.15 20.31
CA HIS A 506 5.32 -13.31 19.75
C HIS A 506 6.29 -12.25 20.28
N VAL A 507 7.57 -12.61 20.33
CA VAL A 507 8.66 -11.76 20.81
C VAL A 507 8.74 -10.41 20.10
N GLY A 508 8.55 -10.40 18.77
CA GLY A 508 8.62 -9.19 17.95
C GLY A 508 7.60 -8.11 18.32
N GLN A 509 6.56 -8.47 19.09
CA GLN A 509 5.50 -7.54 19.48
C GLN A 509 5.85 -6.68 20.71
N PHE A 510 6.89 -7.05 21.47
CA PHE A 510 7.28 -6.33 22.68
C PHE A 510 8.79 -6.25 22.92
N MET A 511 9.60 -6.84 22.03
CA MET A 511 11.06 -6.69 22.10
C MET A 511 11.48 -5.23 21.99
N ALA A 512 12.55 -4.86 22.69
CA ALA A 512 13.22 -3.60 22.46
C ALA A 512 13.96 -3.66 21.11
N THR A 513 13.76 -2.64 20.27
CA THR A 513 14.41 -2.53 18.95
C THR A 513 15.42 -1.38 18.87
N ASP A 514 15.32 -0.36 19.73
CA ASP A 514 16.38 0.64 19.94
C ASP A 514 17.42 0.08 20.91
N LEU A 515 18.44 -0.57 20.34
CA LEU A 515 19.45 -1.30 21.09
C LEU A 515 20.72 -0.47 21.26
N PHE A 516 21.31 -0.58 22.44
CA PHE A 516 22.65 -0.11 22.72
C PHE A 516 23.61 -1.30 22.71
N THR A 517 24.56 -1.30 21.78
CA THR A 517 25.51 -2.40 21.56
C THR A 517 26.95 -1.95 21.79
N VAL A 518 27.85 -2.91 21.94
CA VAL A 518 29.31 -2.69 22.01
C VAL A 518 30.03 -3.63 21.06
N ARG A 519 31.26 -3.28 20.69
CA ARG A 519 32.16 -4.12 19.91
C ARG A 519 32.94 -5.07 20.84
N PRO A 520 33.41 -6.22 20.33
CA PRO A 520 34.22 -7.13 21.13
C PRO A 520 35.51 -6.48 21.65
N ASP A 521 36.09 -5.55 20.90
CA ASP A 521 37.37 -4.93 21.26
C ASP A 521 37.19 -3.61 22.05
N ASP A 522 35.95 -3.22 22.36
CA ASP A 522 35.67 -2.06 23.21
C ASP A 522 36.16 -2.30 24.65
N ILE A 523 36.50 -1.21 25.34
CA ILE A 523 36.87 -1.26 26.76
C ILE A 523 35.66 -1.58 27.64
N VAL A 524 35.87 -2.37 28.69
CA VAL A 524 34.78 -2.76 29.62
C VAL A 524 34.11 -1.54 30.29
N ASP A 525 34.87 -0.48 30.56
CA ASP A 525 34.33 0.76 31.15
C ASP A 525 33.24 1.38 30.29
N PHE A 526 33.36 1.29 28.95
CA PHE A 526 32.34 1.79 28.05
C PHE A 526 31.05 0.98 28.18
N ALA A 527 31.13 -0.35 28.21
CA ALA A 527 29.96 -1.20 28.44
C ALA A 527 29.31 -0.93 29.81
N ALA A 528 30.11 -0.67 30.84
CA ALA A 528 29.62 -0.32 32.17
C ALA A 528 28.91 1.05 32.20
N SER A 529 29.52 2.07 31.58
CA SER A 529 28.91 3.39 31.42
C SER A 529 27.63 3.34 30.59
N LEU A 530 27.58 2.53 29.53
CA LEU A 530 26.39 2.35 28.71
C LEU A 530 25.23 1.76 29.52
N MET A 531 25.51 0.74 30.35
CA MET A 531 24.54 0.16 31.28
C MET A 531 24.01 1.20 32.29
N GLU A 532 24.89 2.07 32.81
CA GLU A 532 24.52 3.15 33.72
C GLU A 532 23.66 4.21 33.02
N TRP A 533 24.11 4.77 31.91
CA TRP A 533 23.45 5.87 31.20
C TRP A 533 22.10 5.49 30.62
N ARG A 534 21.96 4.23 30.17
CA ARG A 534 20.73 3.73 29.55
C ARG A 534 19.87 2.91 30.50
N HIS A 535 20.30 2.75 31.76
CA HIS A 535 19.63 1.94 32.78
C HIS A 535 19.34 0.50 32.32
N VAL A 536 20.25 -0.09 31.53
CA VAL A 536 20.12 -1.45 31.01
C VAL A 536 21.02 -2.43 31.77
N ARG A 537 20.59 -3.69 31.90
CA ARG A 537 21.34 -4.74 32.61
C ARG A 537 22.13 -5.68 31.68
N HIS A 538 21.84 -5.60 30.38
CA HIS A 538 22.42 -6.43 29.34
C HIS A 538 22.76 -5.55 28.15
N VAL A 539 23.91 -5.80 27.55
CA VAL A 539 24.39 -5.10 26.36
C VAL A 539 24.85 -6.18 25.37
N PRO A 540 24.18 -6.30 24.21
CA PRO A 540 24.62 -7.18 23.14
C PRO A 540 25.98 -6.75 22.59
N VAL A 541 26.78 -7.72 22.17
CA VAL A 541 28.08 -7.51 21.51
C VAL A 541 27.93 -7.90 20.05
N GLU A 542 28.20 -6.98 19.14
CA GLU A 542 28.09 -7.21 17.70
C GLU A 542 29.33 -6.74 16.94
N ASP A 543 29.47 -7.21 15.70
CA ASP A 543 30.47 -6.70 14.76
C ASP A 543 29.91 -5.55 13.89
N ASP A 544 30.77 -5.00 13.03
CA ASP A 544 30.40 -3.94 12.08
C ASP A 544 29.32 -4.35 11.06
N SER A 545 29.05 -5.64 10.91
CA SER A 545 28.01 -6.17 10.02
C SER A 545 26.65 -6.36 10.70
N GLY A 546 26.58 -6.14 12.03
CA GLY A 546 25.40 -6.35 12.87
C GLY A 546 25.21 -7.81 13.31
N GLN A 547 26.23 -8.67 13.15
CA GLN A 547 26.16 -10.04 13.65
C GLN A 547 26.39 -10.06 15.16
N LEU A 548 25.52 -10.77 15.88
CA LEU A 548 25.64 -10.95 17.31
C LEU A 548 26.79 -11.92 17.64
N LEU A 549 27.81 -11.41 18.33
CA LEU A 549 28.98 -12.17 18.77
C LEU A 549 28.88 -12.63 20.23
N GLY A 550 28.14 -11.88 21.06
CA GLY A 550 28.08 -12.15 22.48
C GLY A 550 27.10 -11.30 23.25
N LEU A 551 27.05 -11.51 24.56
CA LEU A 551 26.24 -10.72 25.48
C LEU A 551 27.02 -10.39 26.75
N VAL A 552 27.04 -9.12 27.15
CA VAL A 552 27.56 -8.67 28.44
C VAL A 552 26.40 -8.35 29.36
N SER A 553 26.45 -8.86 30.59
CA SER A 553 25.49 -8.59 31.65
C SER A 553 26.17 -7.85 32.79
N HIS A 554 25.39 -7.09 33.56
CA HIS A 554 25.90 -6.40 34.75
C HIS A 554 26.56 -7.39 35.76
N ARG A 555 26.14 -8.66 35.74
CA ARG A 555 26.69 -9.73 36.59
C ARG A 555 28.12 -10.10 36.18
N GLN A 556 28.46 -10.02 34.90
CA GLN A 556 29.84 -10.19 34.42
C GLN A 556 30.72 -9.05 34.90
N LEU A 557 30.23 -7.80 34.86
CA LEU A 557 30.94 -6.64 35.42
C LEU A 557 31.20 -6.80 36.92
N LEU A 558 30.19 -7.19 37.69
CA LEU A 558 30.34 -7.44 39.13
C LEU A 558 31.35 -8.56 39.43
N ARG A 559 31.37 -9.63 38.62
CA ARG A 559 32.37 -10.71 38.76
C ARG A 559 33.78 -10.25 38.43
N LEU A 560 33.94 -9.38 37.44
CA LEU A 560 35.24 -8.79 37.09
C LEU A 560 35.77 -7.97 38.28
N ILE A 561 34.94 -7.09 38.85
CA ILE A 561 35.28 -6.27 40.02
C ILE A 561 35.62 -7.16 41.23
N ALA A 562 34.79 -8.17 41.51
CA ALA A 562 34.99 -9.07 42.65
C ALA A 562 36.27 -9.92 42.57
N ARG A 563 36.78 -10.16 41.36
CA ARG A 563 38.05 -10.89 41.14
C ARG A 563 39.29 -10.04 41.45
N GLY A 564 39.13 -8.75 41.77
CA GLY A 564 40.23 -7.89 42.18
C GLY A 564 41.25 -7.58 41.06
N ASN A 565 40.91 -7.87 39.80
CA ASN A 565 41.74 -7.50 38.65
C ASN A 565 41.65 -5.99 38.42
N ARG A 566 42.45 -5.24 39.17
CA ARG A 566 43.02 -3.97 38.70
C ARG A 566 44.19 -4.31 37.78
N SER A 567 43.92 -4.75 36.57
CA SER A 567 44.92 -4.67 35.50
C SER A 567 44.68 -3.34 34.78
N ASP A 568 45.59 -2.40 34.99
CA ASP A 568 45.62 -1.07 34.36
C ASP A 568 45.76 -1.09 32.83
N GLU A 569 45.76 -2.26 32.17
CA GLU A 569 45.84 -2.35 30.71
C GLU A 569 44.91 -3.47 30.16
N GLY A 570 43.90 -3.06 29.39
CA GLY A 570 43.46 -3.81 28.21
C GLY A 570 42.37 -4.89 28.37
N VAL A 571 41.61 -4.96 29.47
CA VAL A 571 40.44 -5.87 29.50
C VAL A 571 39.37 -5.34 28.56
N THR A 572 39.04 -6.14 27.55
CA THR A 572 38.06 -5.83 26.53
C THR A 572 36.71 -6.47 26.84
N VAL A 573 35.67 -6.02 26.14
CA VAL A 573 34.35 -6.65 26.14
C VAL A 573 34.45 -8.15 25.82
N ARG A 574 35.29 -8.53 24.85
CA ARG A 574 35.54 -9.93 24.44
C ARG A 574 35.98 -10.82 25.60
N ASP A 575 36.75 -10.29 26.54
CA ASP A 575 37.28 -11.05 27.68
C ASP A 575 36.20 -11.40 28.73
N ILE A 576 35.11 -10.64 28.76
CA ILE A 576 34.04 -10.80 29.75
C ILE A 576 32.71 -11.25 29.17
N MET A 577 32.49 -11.08 27.86
CA MET A 577 31.24 -11.42 27.20
C MET A 577 30.95 -12.92 27.28
N ARG A 578 29.67 -13.27 27.21
CA ARG A 578 29.26 -14.65 26.97
C ARG A 578 29.17 -14.82 25.46
N PRO A 579 30.05 -15.63 24.82
CA PRO A 579 29.94 -15.90 23.39
C PRO A 579 28.71 -16.76 23.12
N ASP A 580 28.24 -16.70 21.87
CA ASP A 580 27.16 -17.54 21.34
C ASP A 580 25.93 -17.63 22.28
N PRO A 581 25.32 -16.49 22.65
CA PRO A 581 24.15 -16.49 23.51
C PRO A 581 22.99 -17.24 22.82
N ILE A 582 22.11 -17.85 23.62
CA ILE A 582 20.86 -18.41 23.09
C ILE A 582 20.02 -17.26 22.57
N THR A 583 19.59 -17.35 21.32
CA THR A 583 18.78 -16.33 20.62
C THR A 583 17.40 -16.85 20.29
N VAL A 584 16.49 -15.93 19.97
CA VAL A 584 15.15 -16.20 19.43
C VAL A 584 14.94 -15.36 18.17
N THR A 585 13.86 -15.61 17.44
CA THR A 585 13.42 -14.78 16.30
C THR A 585 12.23 -13.90 16.71
N PRO A 586 11.88 -12.85 15.94
CA PRO A 586 10.68 -12.06 16.20
C PRO A 586 9.38 -12.91 16.26
N GLU A 587 9.32 -14.00 15.49
CA GLU A 587 8.19 -14.95 15.38
C GLU A 587 8.17 -15.97 16.52
N THR A 588 9.23 -16.04 17.33
CA THR A 588 9.27 -16.96 18.47
C THR A 588 8.15 -16.62 19.45
N THR A 589 7.37 -17.62 19.86
CA THR A 589 6.24 -17.38 20.77
C THR A 589 6.73 -16.91 22.15
N THR A 590 5.97 -16.03 22.80
CA THR A 590 6.29 -15.54 24.15
C THR A 590 6.40 -16.70 25.15
N VAL A 591 5.56 -17.74 25.01
CA VAL A 591 5.60 -18.93 25.86
C VAL A 591 6.91 -19.70 25.67
N GLU A 592 7.37 -19.85 24.43
CA GLU A 592 8.65 -20.48 24.13
C GLU A 592 9.82 -19.64 24.66
N ALA A 593 9.80 -18.32 24.47
CA ALA A 593 10.80 -17.42 25.05
C ALA A 593 10.87 -17.54 26.58
N ILE A 594 9.73 -17.57 27.27
CA ILE A 594 9.65 -17.79 28.73
C ILE A 594 10.26 -19.16 29.10
N ARG A 595 9.95 -20.22 28.35
CA ARG A 595 10.52 -21.56 28.59
C ARG A 595 12.03 -21.55 28.42
N LEU A 596 12.54 -20.97 27.34
CA LEU A 596 13.97 -20.84 27.07
C LEU A 596 14.70 -20.08 28.19
N MET A 597 14.14 -18.95 28.63
CA MET A 597 14.70 -18.15 29.71
C MET A 597 14.72 -18.91 31.05
N ARG A 598 13.62 -19.59 31.39
CA ARG A 598 13.52 -20.35 32.64
C ARG A 598 14.46 -21.55 32.65
N ASP A 599 14.43 -22.36 31.60
CA ASP A 599 15.13 -23.64 31.54
C ASP A 599 16.66 -23.43 31.46
N ASN A 600 17.10 -22.33 30.83
CA ASN A 600 18.52 -21.95 30.72
C ASN A 600 18.97 -20.88 31.73
N ARG A 601 18.07 -20.43 32.63
CA ARG A 601 18.32 -19.38 33.64
C ARG A 601 18.87 -18.07 33.03
N LEU A 602 18.27 -17.64 31.93
CA LEU A 602 18.65 -16.44 31.19
C LEU A 602 17.79 -15.26 31.65
N SER A 603 18.44 -14.11 31.83
CA SER A 603 17.76 -12.85 32.17
C SER A 603 17.45 -11.95 30.97
N SER A 604 17.93 -12.35 29.79
CA SER A 604 17.57 -11.77 28.50
C SER A 604 17.79 -12.75 27.36
N LEU A 605 17.09 -12.54 26.25
CA LEU A 605 17.22 -13.23 24.97
C LEU A 605 17.45 -12.20 23.87
N PRO A 606 18.63 -12.18 23.23
CA PRO A 606 18.83 -11.45 21.98
C PRO A 606 17.91 -12.03 20.89
N VAL A 607 17.33 -11.13 20.10
CA VAL A 607 16.46 -11.48 18.98
C VAL A 607 17.25 -11.31 17.69
N VAL A 608 17.34 -12.37 16.89
CA VAL A 608 18.15 -12.43 15.67
C VAL A 608 17.27 -12.82 14.48
N GLU A 609 17.41 -12.11 13.38
CA GLU A 609 16.76 -12.36 12.09
C GLU A 609 17.83 -12.31 10.99
N ASP A 610 17.88 -13.29 10.09
CA ASP A 610 18.91 -13.42 9.05
C ASP A 610 20.37 -13.30 9.56
N GLY A 611 20.61 -13.80 10.77
CA GLY A 611 21.92 -13.75 11.43
C GLY A 611 22.30 -12.39 12.02
N LYS A 612 21.42 -11.38 11.96
CA LYS A 612 21.63 -10.04 12.51
C LYS A 612 20.83 -9.81 13.77
N LEU A 613 21.39 -9.04 14.71
CA LEU A 613 20.68 -8.61 15.90
C LEU A 613 19.58 -7.59 15.52
N VAL A 614 18.33 -7.92 15.84
CA VAL A 614 17.15 -7.07 15.54
C VAL A 614 16.36 -6.65 16.77
N GLY A 615 16.62 -7.27 17.93
CA GLY A 615 15.95 -6.90 19.17
C GLY A 615 16.54 -7.55 20.42
N LEU A 616 15.97 -7.20 21.57
CA LEU A 616 16.30 -7.79 22.87
C LEU A 616 15.03 -7.93 23.71
N VAL A 617 14.83 -9.11 24.30
CA VAL A 617 13.82 -9.34 25.34
C VAL A 617 14.50 -9.59 26.67
N THR A 618 14.00 -9.00 27.74
CA THR A 618 14.51 -9.16 29.10
C THR A 618 13.44 -9.71 30.05
N GLU A 619 13.88 -10.17 31.23
CA GLU A 619 12.94 -10.53 32.31
C GLU A 619 11.99 -9.39 32.68
N TYR A 620 12.43 -8.13 32.58
CA TYR A 620 11.58 -7.00 32.90
C TYR A 620 10.41 -6.90 31.93
N ASP A 621 10.66 -7.09 30.63
CA ASP A 621 9.62 -7.06 29.60
C ASP A 621 8.58 -8.17 29.88
N LEU A 622 9.05 -9.38 30.21
CA LEU A 622 8.17 -10.49 30.60
C LEU A 622 7.41 -10.23 31.91
N ILE A 623 8.00 -9.51 32.87
CA ILE A 623 7.31 -9.09 34.09
C ILE A 623 6.20 -8.09 33.76
N VAL A 624 6.42 -7.14 32.85
CA VAL A 624 5.37 -6.21 32.40
C VAL A 624 4.21 -6.99 31.77
N VAL A 625 4.51 -7.97 30.91
CA VAL A 625 3.49 -8.87 30.33
C VAL A 625 2.75 -9.66 31.43
N ALA A 626 3.49 -10.24 32.36
CA ALA A 626 2.93 -11.03 33.45
C ALA A 626 2.11 -10.18 34.46
N SER A 627 2.51 -8.94 34.71
CA SER A 627 1.77 -8.02 35.59
C SER A 627 0.40 -7.72 35.00
N ARG A 628 0.34 -7.40 33.70
CA ARG A 628 -0.93 -7.17 33.00
C ARG A 628 -1.83 -8.41 33.01
N LEU A 629 -1.25 -9.60 32.80
CA LEU A 629 -1.95 -10.90 32.94
C LEU A 629 -2.59 -11.08 34.32
N LEU A 630 -1.79 -10.86 35.36
CA LEU A 630 -2.19 -11.06 36.74
C LEU A 630 -3.21 -10.00 37.16
N GLU A 631 -2.99 -8.74 36.80
CA GLU A 631 -3.92 -7.64 37.03
C GLU A 631 -5.26 -7.95 36.37
N SER A 632 -5.31 -8.35 35.09
CA SER A 632 -6.58 -8.67 34.44
C SER A 632 -7.29 -9.84 35.11
N TYR A 633 -6.55 -10.94 35.39
CA TYR A 633 -7.11 -12.15 36.00
C TYR A 633 -7.61 -11.92 37.44
N LEU A 634 -6.89 -11.11 38.22
CA LEU A 634 -7.25 -10.80 39.61
C LEU A 634 -8.29 -9.68 39.73
N SER A 635 -8.41 -8.81 38.73
CA SER A 635 -9.43 -7.75 38.68
C SER A 635 -10.81 -8.26 38.27
N GLU A 636 -10.88 -9.31 37.45
CA GLU A 636 -12.14 -9.98 37.08
C GLU A 636 -12.86 -10.64 38.29
N ASP A 637 -12.16 -10.86 39.41
CA ASP A 637 -12.76 -11.34 40.67
C ASP A 637 -13.39 -10.22 41.54
N GLN A 638 -13.39 -8.95 41.11
CA GLN A 638 -14.03 -7.83 41.83
C GLN A 638 -15.40 -7.40 41.28
N LEU A 639 -15.95 -8.08 40.27
CA LEU A 639 -17.27 -7.81 39.68
C LEU A 639 -18.20 -9.04 39.65
N LYS A 640 -18.18 -9.87 40.69
CA LYS A 640 -19.23 -10.87 40.96
C LYS A 640 -20.21 -10.41 42.02
#